data_AF-A0A8D0HUS3-F1
#
_entry.id   AF-A0A8D0HUS3-F1
#
_cell.length_a   1.000
_cell.length_b   1.000
_cell.length_c   1.000
_cell.angle_alpha   90.00
_cell.angle_beta   90.00
_cell.angle_gamma   90.00
#
_symmetry.space_group_name_H-M   'P 1'
#
loop_
_entity.id
_entity.type
_entity.pdbx_description
1 polymer ?
#
loop_
_entity_poly.entity_id
_entity_poly.type
_entity_poly.pdbx_seq_one_letter_code
_entity_poly.pdbx_strand_id
1 'polypeptide(L)'
;MIVEPFSSLRTGLYLHGILSPSPPPPPFYANCLLSFFFLPAFCQGRIVTVPAGPLLRVEGTEVTIPCNVSQYDGPSEQNFDWEFSQQAYHPQISYAADSVHIASTWDLSFTSQQYKKRVDSGEIKLRRKSNDTVELVIGRIQPIDQGLYKCTTPSTDAIVKGNYNAMVEVKVIADGLTVSGLKVRSLSPRSLLEGESFELRCAASTNSSEHTHLYVIWELKTGPAWQEILSLTHEGKFQPGPEYEERYQSGDVRLDTVANDIYRLSVSQALPMDEGAYRCRVSEWVKGADSSWQKIQEKSVDIADIVIQPTDAVPVYSLDLICNITTDRSGIFEVEVIWYFSESSDSTLPDARVLLSVDRDSVVSDSTLVSLSHVDRNSYHLLVRDVGTEDSGYYFCQASVWVLQHNGSWHKVVERTSAPVSVVVMALEPDYQVFLNASKAPDFSEDPTELECRILDVQNAEANVRFTVSWYYRLPLRSDDVVIDELLATMDTDWTLVVGDRNKRRAQNGEIIFSKPTVDTFSLRIQWTSETDRGDYYCIISAWSRQRNNSWVKIKEVVSTPVSIFWPMQDYALTVEAVKLKPFFMAGHTFEMTCKVSSQNIKSPRYSVLITAEKLLADQSNPNGTTRIISLNQDSVVRREDWTDQARVDGVVLEKVEANEFRYRMYQTQISDAGLYRCVVTAWSPDGGGMWREAVNGLSNPIQIDFQTSGPVFNISVHSDSPTVYRGELVNLLCIIAIEGVTPEPGDMSFDVSWFAVRSFALDRAPVFLASLDRKGIVTQAKRNWSSDVSLERISPMEFRLRIYGCEDQDFGNHYCSNKMFAFFLYWVLNDCSFFFSLSPLPVLNAFKYPLMIGIGLATLIGLLSCLIGYCSSRWCCKKEVQETRRERRRLMSMEMD
;
A
#
# COMPACT_ATOMS: atom_id res chain seq x y z
N MET A 1 -72.84 6.46 -32.50
CA MET A 1 -73.56 6.66 -31.22
C MET A 1 -72.91 7.90 -30.59
N ILE A 2 -73.50 9.09 -30.75
CA ILE A 2 -74.41 9.73 -29.77
C ILE A 2 -73.64 9.89 -28.44
N VAL A 3 -73.25 11.09 -27.97
CA VAL A 3 -74.05 12.31 -27.72
C VAL A 3 -73.27 13.61 -28.04
N GLU A 4 -73.92 14.57 -28.71
CA GLU A 4 -73.62 16.03 -28.64
C GLU A 4 -74.53 16.69 -27.58
N PRO A 5 -74.16 17.84 -26.97
CA PRO A 5 -74.82 19.08 -27.41
C PRO A 5 -73.98 20.39 -27.37
N PHE A 6 -74.21 21.24 -28.39
CA PHE A 6 -74.72 22.65 -28.34
C PHE A 6 -74.40 23.58 -27.13
N SER A 7 -74.30 24.93 -27.23
CA SER A 7 -74.15 25.89 -28.35
C SER A 7 -74.26 27.36 -27.87
N SER A 8 -73.55 28.32 -28.49
CA SER A 8 -73.93 29.76 -28.65
C SER A 8 -73.96 30.66 -27.38
N LEU A 9 -73.95 32.01 -27.38
CA LEU A 9 -74.20 33.06 -28.40
C LEU A 9 -73.24 34.29 -28.26
N ARG A 10 -72.99 34.96 -29.40
CA ARG A 10 -72.86 36.41 -29.75
C ARG A 10 -72.83 37.46 -28.60
N THR A 11 -72.14 38.62 -28.71
CA THR A 11 -72.10 39.67 -29.77
C THR A 11 -70.82 40.55 -29.65
N GLY A 12 -70.28 41.30 -30.65
CA GLY A 12 -70.55 41.44 -32.09
C GLY A 12 -70.03 42.78 -32.69
N LEU A 13 -69.42 42.75 -33.90
CA LEU A 13 -69.14 43.88 -34.85
C LEU A 13 -68.20 45.01 -34.32
N TYR A 14 -67.55 45.94 -35.09
CA TYR A 14 -67.27 46.24 -36.53
C TYR A 14 -65.75 46.64 -36.63
N LEU A 15 -65.25 47.45 -37.59
CA LEU A 15 -64.78 47.18 -38.97
C LEU A 15 -64.00 48.44 -39.48
N HIS A 16 -62.96 48.29 -40.35
CA HIS A 16 -62.01 49.33 -40.86
C HIS A 16 -61.03 49.93 -39.81
N GLY A 17 -59.83 50.49 -40.07
CA GLY A 17 -59.02 50.75 -41.29
C GLY A 17 -58.28 52.11 -41.16
N ILE A 18 -57.12 52.44 -41.75
CA ILE A 18 -56.12 51.77 -42.64
C ILE A 18 -54.79 52.60 -42.60
N LEU A 19 -53.63 52.01 -42.97
CA LEU A 19 -52.31 52.65 -43.31
C LEU A 19 -51.36 53.20 -42.22
N SER A 20 -50.06 52.91 -42.42
CA SER A 20 -48.80 53.52 -41.92
C SER A 20 -48.56 54.92 -42.55
N PRO A 21 -47.55 55.78 -42.18
CA PRO A 21 -46.15 55.44 -41.81
C PRO A 21 -45.43 56.37 -40.77
N SER A 22 -44.10 56.22 -40.67
CA SER A 22 -43.09 57.01 -39.93
C SER A 22 -42.54 58.24 -40.71
N PRO A 23 -41.43 58.89 -40.29
CA PRO A 23 -41.18 59.84 -39.17
C PRO A 23 -40.91 61.29 -39.69
N PRO A 24 -40.59 62.33 -38.86
CA PRO A 24 -39.18 62.79 -38.67
C PRO A 24 -38.88 63.60 -37.36
N PRO A 25 -37.66 64.19 -37.13
CA PRO A 25 -37.22 64.80 -35.84
C PRO A 25 -37.07 66.36 -35.82
N PRO A 26 -36.12 67.00 -35.07
CA PRO A 26 -36.32 67.99 -33.97
C PRO A 26 -36.16 69.49 -34.38
N PRO A 27 -36.30 70.54 -33.50
CA PRO A 27 -35.13 71.08 -32.74
C PRO A 27 -35.36 71.99 -31.47
N PHE A 28 -34.27 72.22 -30.70
CA PHE A 28 -33.78 73.40 -29.93
C PHE A 28 -34.63 74.45 -29.13
N TYR A 29 -33.89 75.16 -28.24
CA TYR A 29 -34.15 76.37 -27.41
C TYR A 29 -34.74 76.15 -25.98
N ALA A 30 -34.44 76.93 -24.93
CA ALA A 30 -33.33 77.80 -24.48
C ALA A 30 -33.79 78.44 -23.13
N ASN A 31 -32.84 78.78 -22.25
CA ASN A 31 -33.03 79.35 -20.90
C ASN A 31 -34.11 80.45 -20.73
N CYS A 32 -34.87 80.44 -19.61
CA CYS A 32 -34.55 81.29 -18.45
C CYS A 32 -35.53 81.19 -17.24
N LEU A 33 -34.94 81.05 -16.05
CA LEU A 33 -35.30 81.67 -14.77
C LEU A 33 -36.78 81.83 -14.36
N LEU A 34 -37.20 81.04 -13.36
CA LEU A 34 -37.83 81.60 -12.16
C LEU A 34 -37.60 80.65 -10.96
N SER A 35 -36.67 81.01 -10.07
CA SER A 35 -36.33 80.16 -8.92
C SER A 35 -37.37 80.31 -7.81
N PHE A 36 -38.22 79.29 -7.64
CA PHE A 36 -38.82 79.01 -6.35
C PHE A 36 -37.89 78.05 -5.59
N PHE A 37 -37.05 78.61 -4.72
CA PHE A 37 -36.31 77.84 -3.71
C PHE A 37 -37.28 77.34 -2.63
N PHE A 38 -38.15 76.39 -2.99
CA PHE A 38 -38.49 75.34 -2.04
C PHE A 38 -37.34 74.34 -2.08
N LEU A 39 -36.42 74.47 -1.13
CA LEU A 39 -35.61 73.34 -0.72
C LEU A 39 -36.61 72.28 -0.22
N PRO A 40 -36.79 71.11 -0.90
CA PRO A 40 -37.15 69.95 -0.14
C PRO A 40 -36.01 69.79 0.87
N ALA A 41 -36.31 69.91 2.16
CA ALA A 41 -35.38 69.46 3.18
C ALA A 41 -35.19 67.97 2.91
N PHE A 42 -34.11 67.62 2.21
CA PHE A 42 -33.74 66.24 1.96
C PHE A 42 -33.54 65.60 3.31
N CYS A 43 -34.57 64.90 3.76
CA CYS A 43 -34.54 64.11 4.97
C CYS A 43 -33.69 62.87 4.71
N GLN A 44 -32.39 63.08 4.51
CA GLN A 44 -31.39 62.03 4.60
C GLN A 44 -31.63 61.29 5.92
N GLY A 45 -31.69 59.98 5.77
CA GLY A 45 -31.97 58.99 6.80
C GLY A 45 -31.59 57.66 6.19
N ARG A 46 -30.97 56.80 6.99
CA ARG A 46 -30.36 55.56 6.55
C ARG A 46 -31.35 54.70 5.77
N ILE A 47 -30.92 54.14 4.64
CA ILE A 47 -31.69 53.19 3.86
C ILE A 47 -30.91 51.88 3.75
N VAL A 48 -31.34 50.87 4.50
CA VAL A 48 -30.88 49.48 4.34
C VAL A 48 -31.75 48.79 3.28
N THR A 49 -31.13 48.08 2.34
CA THR A 49 -31.82 47.32 1.28
C THR A 49 -31.27 45.90 1.15
N VAL A 50 -32.17 44.98 0.82
CA VAL A 50 -31.91 43.59 0.40
C VAL A 50 -32.76 43.31 -0.85
N PRO A 51 -32.51 42.24 -1.63
CA PRO A 51 -33.33 41.90 -2.79
C PRO A 51 -34.81 41.70 -2.46
N ALA A 52 -35.69 41.98 -3.42
CA ALA A 52 -37.10 41.62 -3.31
C ALA A 52 -37.28 40.10 -3.24
N GLY A 53 -38.00 39.63 -2.22
CA GLY A 53 -38.30 38.20 -2.03
C GLY A 53 -39.64 37.76 -2.65
N PRO A 54 -39.92 36.44 -2.66
CA PRO A 54 -39.05 35.37 -2.18
C PRO A 54 -37.92 35.04 -3.17
N LEU A 55 -36.70 34.87 -2.65
CA LEU A 55 -35.55 34.38 -3.41
C LEU A 55 -35.62 32.86 -3.52
N LEU A 56 -36.03 32.38 -4.69
CA LEU A 56 -36.03 30.96 -5.04
C LEU A 56 -34.61 30.47 -5.30
N ARG A 57 -34.19 29.42 -4.60
CA ARG A 57 -32.84 28.82 -4.72
C ARG A 57 -32.92 27.29 -4.70
N VAL A 58 -32.04 26.64 -5.44
CA VAL A 58 -32.04 25.18 -5.58
C VAL A 58 -31.17 24.56 -4.49
N GLU A 59 -31.65 23.49 -3.86
CA GLU A 59 -30.92 22.73 -2.85
C GLU A 59 -29.49 22.36 -3.32
N GLY A 60 -28.51 22.55 -2.45
CA GLY A 60 -27.11 22.26 -2.73
C GLY A 60 -26.34 23.36 -3.48
N THR A 61 -27.00 24.40 -4.00
CA THR A 61 -26.33 25.53 -4.68
C THR A 61 -25.77 26.58 -3.70
N GLU A 62 -24.78 27.38 -4.15
CA GLU A 62 -24.30 28.55 -3.40
C GLU A 62 -25.32 29.70 -3.51
N VAL A 63 -25.70 30.28 -2.38
CA VAL A 63 -26.64 31.39 -2.29
C VAL A 63 -25.94 32.62 -1.75
N THR A 64 -25.99 33.70 -2.52
CA THR A 64 -25.48 35.03 -2.13
C THR A 64 -26.65 35.99 -1.92
N ILE A 65 -26.73 36.62 -0.75
CA ILE A 65 -27.75 37.63 -0.41
C ILE A 65 -27.03 38.95 -0.07
N PRO A 66 -27.07 39.97 -0.96
CA PRO A 66 -26.49 41.28 -0.67
C PRO A 66 -27.37 42.07 0.30
N CYS A 67 -26.72 42.83 1.18
CA CYS A 67 -27.32 43.89 1.98
C CYS A 67 -26.49 45.17 1.81
N ASN A 68 -27.16 46.25 1.42
CA ASN A 68 -26.56 47.55 1.08
C ASN A 68 -27.16 48.66 1.96
N VAL A 69 -26.31 49.57 2.45
CA VAL A 69 -26.73 50.76 3.21
C VAL A 69 -26.40 52.03 2.44
N SER A 70 -27.37 52.94 2.32
CA SER A 70 -27.15 54.28 1.76
C SER A 70 -27.69 55.37 2.69
N GLN A 71 -27.33 56.63 2.41
CA GLN A 71 -27.83 57.82 3.11
C GLN A 71 -27.58 57.83 4.64
N TYR A 72 -26.37 57.46 5.06
CA TYR A 72 -25.92 57.45 6.45
C TYR A 72 -24.86 58.54 6.71
N ASP A 73 -24.81 59.06 7.95
CA ASP A 73 -23.89 60.14 8.37
C ASP A 73 -22.62 59.62 9.09
N GLY A 74 -22.59 58.33 9.45
CA GLY A 74 -21.49 57.70 10.17
C GLY A 74 -20.21 57.45 9.35
N PRO A 75 -19.25 56.67 9.88
CA PRO A 75 -18.01 56.29 9.18
C PRO A 75 -18.33 55.52 7.89
N SER A 76 -17.43 55.60 6.90
CA SER A 76 -17.66 54.98 5.60
C SER A 76 -17.82 53.46 5.67
N GLU A 77 -17.14 52.78 6.59
CA GLU A 77 -17.36 51.36 6.88
C GLU A 77 -18.53 51.16 7.84
N GLN A 78 -19.54 50.43 7.36
CA GLN A 78 -20.72 50.04 8.11
C GLN A 78 -20.63 48.58 8.55
N ASN A 79 -21.32 48.27 9.65
CA ASN A 79 -21.41 46.92 10.22
C ASN A 79 -22.78 46.28 9.95
N PHE A 80 -22.77 44.96 9.82
CA PHE A 80 -23.90 44.18 9.35
C PHE A 80 -24.08 42.92 10.21
N ASP A 81 -25.30 42.74 10.72
CA ASP A 81 -25.73 41.62 11.54
C ASP A 81 -26.85 40.87 10.79
N TRP A 82 -26.68 39.56 10.61
CA TRP A 82 -27.65 38.69 9.94
C TRP A 82 -28.36 37.77 10.92
N GLU A 83 -29.69 37.80 10.86
CA GLU A 83 -30.60 36.99 11.66
C GLU A 83 -31.51 36.17 10.73
N PHE A 84 -31.89 34.97 11.17
CA PHE A 84 -32.78 34.06 10.45
C PHE A 84 -34.00 33.70 11.30
N SER A 85 -35.19 33.68 10.71
CA SER A 85 -36.39 33.10 11.30
C SER A 85 -37.03 32.13 10.33
N GLN A 86 -37.45 30.95 10.81
CA GLN A 86 -38.13 29.94 10.00
C GLN A 86 -39.61 30.30 9.70
N GLN A 87 -40.09 31.44 10.21
CA GLN A 87 -41.47 31.89 10.02
C GLN A 87 -41.67 32.50 8.61
N ALA A 88 -42.72 32.06 7.91
CA ALA A 88 -43.10 32.60 6.61
C ALA A 88 -43.49 34.09 6.67
N TYR A 89 -43.15 34.84 5.63
CA TYR A 89 -43.35 36.30 5.61
C TYR A 89 -44.84 36.69 5.67
N HIS A 90 -45.21 37.53 6.65
CA HIS A 90 -46.57 38.07 6.76
C HIS A 90 -46.52 39.62 6.75
N PRO A 91 -47.16 40.30 5.78
CA PRO A 91 -47.04 41.76 5.59
C PRO A 91 -47.70 42.64 6.67
N GLN A 92 -48.08 42.07 7.82
CA GLN A 92 -48.62 42.78 8.99
C GLN A 92 -47.78 42.57 10.26
N ILE A 93 -46.71 41.76 10.22
CA ILE A 93 -45.88 41.42 11.37
C ILE A 93 -44.53 42.14 11.21
N SER A 94 -44.27 43.16 12.02
CA SER A 94 -43.03 43.95 12.01
C SER A 94 -41.92 43.40 12.92
N TYR A 95 -42.15 42.21 13.50
CA TYR A 95 -41.24 41.53 14.44
C TYR A 95 -41.25 40.03 14.16
N ALA A 96 -40.13 39.51 13.66
CA ALA A 96 -39.90 38.06 13.61
C ALA A 96 -39.73 37.56 15.05
N ALA A 97 -40.72 36.83 15.57
CA ALA A 97 -40.51 36.04 16.77
C ALA A 97 -39.52 34.91 16.45
N ASP A 98 -38.72 34.51 17.44
CA ASP A 98 -37.76 33.40 17.31
C ASP A 98 -36.68 33.59 16.20
N SER A 99 -36.20 34.82 16.00
CA SER A 99 -35.05 35.09 15.13
C SER A 99 -33.74 34.67 15.78
N VAL A 100 -32.92 33.89 15.06
CA VAL A 100 -31.63 33.36 15.52
C VAL A 100 -30.47 34.05 14.81
N HIS A 101 -29.41 34.39 15.54
CA HIS A 101 -28.23 35.10 15.02
C HIS A 101 -27.34 34.16 14.18
N ILE A 102 -27.04 34.55 12.93
CA ILE A 102 -26.23 33.78 11.98
C ILE A 102 -24.77 34.25 12.01
N ALA A 103 -24.53 35.53 11.72
CA ALA A 103 -23.19 36.11 11.56
C ALA A 103 -23.22 37.64 11.69
N SER A 104 -22.13 38.22 12.18
CA SER A 104 -21.92 39.68 12.28
C SER A 104 -20.55 40.04 11.69
N THR A 105 -20.42 41.25 11.13
CA THR A 105 -19.10 41.81 10.76
C THR A 105 -18.36 42.44 11.94
N TRP A 106 -19.05 42.67 13.07
CA TRP A 106 -18.51 43.35 14.24
C TRP A 106 -18.19 42.41 15.39
N ASP A 107 -19.09 41.46 15.68
CA ASP A 107 -18.97 40.53 16.81
C ASP A 107 -18.80 39.09 16.33
N LEU A 108 -17.59 38.55 16.48
CA LEU A 108 -17.26 37.16 16.17
C LEU A 108 -18.00 36.13 17.06
N SER A 109 -18.52 36.56 18.21
CA SER A 109 -19.29 35.73 19.15
C SER A 109 -20.81 35.76 18.91
N PHE A 110 -21.30 36.58 17.97
CA PHE A 110 -22.71 36.74 17.62
C PHE A 110 -23.40 35.45 17.15
N THR A 111 -22.63 34.52 16.56
CA THR A 111 -23.16 33.31 15.91
C THR A 111 -23.80 32.33 16.91
N SER A 112 -25.09 32.02 16.71
CA SER A 112 -25.80 31.06 17.55
C SER A 112 -25.36 29.60 17.31
N GLN A 113 -25.46 28.76 18.34
CA GLN A 113 -24.93 27.38 18.34
C GLN A 113 -25.36 26.52 17.14
N GLN A 114 -26.58 26.69 16.63
CA GLN A 114 -27.08 25.93 15.49
C GLN A 114 -26.36 26.24 14.16
N TYR A 115 -25.90 27.49 13.96
CA TYR A 115 -25.15 27.90 12.77
C TYR A 115 -23.64 27.88 12.97
N LYS A 116 -23.17 27.86 14.23
CA LYS A 116 -21.75 27.93 14.58
C LYS A 116 -20.85 26.96 13.80
N LYS A 117 -21.24 25.70 13.66
CA LYS A 117 -20.47 24.71 12.87
C LYS A 117 -20.31 25.08 11.40
N ARG A 118 -21.34 25.69 10.78
CA ARG A 118 -21.33 26.08 9.36
C ARG A 118 -20.59 27.39 9.13
N VAL A 119 -20.58 28.29 10.11
CA VAL A 119 -19.75 29.50 10.09
C VAL A 119 -18.28 29.18 10.34
N ASP A 120 -17.96 28.40 11.39
CA ASP A 120 -16.58 28.02 11.75
C ASP A 120 -15.89 27.18 10.65
N SER A 121 -16.65 26.46 9.81
CA SER A 121 -16.14 25.72 8.64
C SER A 121 -16.11 26.54 7.34
N GLY A 122 -16.59 27.79 7.35
CA GLY A 122 -16.64 28.65 6.17
C GLY A 122 -17.72 28.33 5.14
N GLU A 123 -18.67 27.43 5.46
CA GLU A 123 -19.85 27.15 4.63
C GLU A 123 -20.81 28.34 4.63
N ILE A 124 -20.98 29.02 5.77
CA ILE A 124 -21.69 30.31 5.87
C ILE A 124 -20.65 31.40 6.19
N LYS A 125 -20.61 32.47 5.40
CA LYS A 125 -19.65 33.57 5.56
C LYS A 125 -20.22 34.90 5.10
N LEU A 126 -19.70 35.99 5.67
CA LEU A 126 -19.96 37.35 5.19
C LEU A 126 -18.83 37.81 4.27
N ARG A 127 -19.16 38.14 3.02
CA ARG A 127 -18.24 38.71 2.03
C ARG A 127 -18.49 40.22 1.92
N ARG A 128 -17.59 41.04 2.45
CA ARG A 128 -17.65 42.50 2.26
C ARG A 128 -17.29 42.83 0.80
N LYS A 129 -18.18 43.53 0.10
CA LYS A 129 -18.00 43.96 -1.30
C LYS A 129 -17.52 45.40 -1.40
N SER A 130 -17.99 46.22 -0.48
CA SER A 130 -17.61 47.62 -0.29
C SER A 130 -17.83 47.99 1.18
N ASN A 131 -17.41 49.18 1.58
CA ASN A 131 -17.54 49.64 2.97
C ASN A 131 -19.02 49.71 3.43
N ASP A 132 -19.95 49.88 2.49
CA ASP A 132 -21.40 50.02 2.64
C ASP A 132 -22.23 48.81 2.13
N THR A 133 -21.60 47.74 1.64
CA THR A 133 -22.30 46.53 1.17
C THR A 133 -21.62 45.23 1.61
N VAL A 134 -22.40 44.33 2.20
CA VAL A 134 -21.99 42.98 2.62
C VAL A 134 -22.91 41.94 2.01
N GLU A 135 -22.33 40.84 1.54
CA GLU A 135 -23.02 39.68 0.99
C GLU A 135 -22.99 38.53 2.01
N LEU A 136 -24.15 38.04 2.44
CA LEU A 136 -24.26 36.75 3.14
C LEU A 136 -24.15 35.63 2.11
N VAL A 137 -23.14 34.78 2.24
CA VAL A 137 -22.87 33.65 1.35
C VAL A 137 -23.11 32.34 2.12
N ILE A 138 -23.98 31.50 1.59
CA ILE A 138 -24.28 30.14 2.06
C ILE A 138 -23.83 29.18 0.96
N GLY A 139 -22.74 28.45 1.18
CA GLY A 139 -22.07 27.66 0.13
C GLY A 139 -22.90 26.48 -0.39
N ARG A 140 -23.75 25.88 0.45
CA ARG A 140 -24.74 24.87 0.05
C ARG A 140 -26.02 25.11 0.83
N ILE A 141 -27.05 25.64 0.16
CA ILE A 141 -28.34 25.87 0.80
C ILE A 141 -29.11 24.55 1.00
N GLN A 142 -29.74 24.38 2.16
CA GLN A 142 -30.49 23.18 2.54
C GLN A 142 -31.98 23.52 2.77
N PRO A 143 -32.91 22.54 2.75
CA PRO A 143 -34.33 22.81 3.03
C PRO A 143 -34.60 23.43 4.42
N ILE A 144 -33.69 23.25 5.39
CA ILE A 144 -33.75 23.89 6.71
C ILE A 144 -33.35 25.38 6.69
N ASP A 145 -32.66 25.83 5.64
CA ASP A 145 -32.31 27.23 5.40
C ASP A 145 -33.45 28.03 4.75
N GLN A 146 -34.61 27.40 4.51
CA GLN A 146 -35.80 28.09 4.05
C GLN A 146 -36.39 28.94 5.18
N GLY A 147 -36.54 30.25 4.94
CA GLY A 147 -37.08 31.18 5.92
C GLY A 147 -36.80 32.64 5.59
N LEU A 148 -37.04 33.51 6.58
CA LEU A 148 -36.87 34.95 6.49
C LEU A 148 -35.48 35.36 7.00
N TYR A 149 -34.65 35.90 6.11
CA TYR A 149 -33.35 36.47 6.45
C TYR A 149 -33.49 37.97 6.66
N LYS A 150 -33.02 38.45 7.82
CA LYS A 150 -33.04 39.86 8.22
C LYS A 150 -31.61 40.37 8.31
N CYS A 151 -31.29 41.35 7.49
CA CYS A 151 -30.08 42.14 7.63
C CYS A 151 -30.40 43.35 8.52
N THR A 152 -29.61 43.55 9.59
CA THR A 152 -29.66 44.73 10.44
C THR A 152 -28.30 45.42 10.40
N THR A 153 -28.28 46.76 10.43
CA THR A 153 -27.03 47.52 10.59
C THR A 153 -27.10 48.35 11.87
N PRO A 154 -26.15 48.17 12.83
CA PRO A 154 -26.08 49.02 14.00
C PRO A 154 -25.96 50.50 13.62
N SER A 155 -26.67 51.37 14.34
CA SER A 155 -26.63 52.81 14.06
C SER A 155 -25.27 53.38 14.44
N THR A 156 -24.54 53.87 13.44
CA THR A 156 -23.34 54.69 13.62
C THR A 156 -23.64 56.19 13.46
N ASP A 157 -24.91 56.55 13.23
CA ASP A 157 -25.33 57.89 12.86
C ASP A 157 -25.70 58.71 14.10
N ALA A 158 -25.47 60.02 14.06
CA ALA A 158 -25.72 60.91 15.20
C ALA A 158 -27.21 61.06 15.55
N ILE A 159 -28.11 60.76 14.61
CA ILE A 159 -29.56 60.78 14.78
C ILE A 159 -30.14 59.53 14.11
N VAL A 160 -30.85 58.69 14.87
CA VAL A 160 -31.50 57.47 14.34
C VAL A 160 -32.68 57.88 13.46
N LYS A 161 -32.52 57.79 12.14
CA LYS A 161 -33.51 58.23 11.15
C LYS A 161 -33.38 57.38 9.88
N GLY A 162 -34.51 56.94 9.32
CA GLY A 162 -34.55 55.98 8.21
C GLY A 162 -34.80 54.55 8.69
N ASN A 163 -34.53 53.54 7.84
CA ASN A 163 -34.63 52.12 8.20
C ASN A 163 -33.24 51.52 8.45
N TYR A 164 -33.12 50.77 9.54
CA TYR A 164 -31.87 50.14 10.01
C TYR A 164 -31.84 48.62 9.78
N ASN A 165 -32.92 48.06 9.25
CA ASN A 165 -32.99 46.67 8.80
C ASN A 165 -33.77 46.55 7.50
N ALA A 166 -33.60 45.40 6.84
CA ALA A 166 -34.43 44.96 5.73
C ALA A 166 -34.48 43.41 5.75
N MET A 167 -35.54 42.83 5.20
CA MET A 167 -35.81 41.39 5.28
C MET A 167 -36.10 40.81 3.89
N VAL A 168 -35.64 39.59 3.65
CA VAL A 168 -35.87 38.84 2.42
C VAL A 168 -36.18 37.38 2.74
N GLU A 169 -37.28 36.88 2.19
CA GLU A 169 -37.64 35.47 2.28
C GLU A 169 -36.81 34.66 1.28
N VAL A 170 -36.27 33.52 1.70
CA VAL A 170 -35.55 32.57 0.84
C VAL A 170 -36.35 31.27 0.83
N LYS A 171 -36.67 30.79 -0.37
CA LYS A 171 -37.44 29.57 -0.60
C LYS A 171 -36.56 28.54 -1.31
N VAL A 172 -36.48 27.34 -0.75
CA VAL A 172 -35.60 26.28 -1.25
C VAL A 172 -36.42 25.27 -2.02
N ILE A 173 -36.02 25.02 -3.27
CA ILE A 173 -36.63 24.00 -4.15
C ILE A 173 -35.65 22.86 -4.41
N ALA A 174 -36.17 21.67 -4.70
CA ALA A 174 -35.33 20.52 -5.06
C ALA A 174 -34.64 20.74 -6.41
N ASP A 175 -33.51 20.07 -6.63
CA ASP A 175 -32.84 20.03 -7.93
C ASP A 175 -33.68 19.21 -8.93
N GLY A 176 -34.37 19.94 -9.82
CA GLY A 176 -35.21 19.37 -10.86
C GLY A 176 -34.65 19.42 -12.28
N LEU A 177 -33.51 20.06 -12.52
CA LEU A 177 -32.99 20.29 -13.87
C LEU A 177 -32.18 19.09 -14.33
N THR A 178 -32.64 18.43 -15.40
CA THR A 178 -31.87 17.39 -16.09
C THR A 178 -31.32 17.94 -17.40
N VAL A 179 -30.08 17.60 -17.74
CA VAL A 179 -29.42 17.96 -19.00
C VAL A 179 -28.59 16.77 -19.45
N SER A 180 -28.74 16.33 -20.69
CA SER A 180 -28.06 15.15 -21.23
C SER A 180 -27.84 15.24 -22.75
N GLY A 181 -26.68 14.77 -23.22
CA GLY A 181 -26.41 14.62 -24.65
C GLY A 181 -27.08 13.38 -25.22
N LEU A 182 -27.87 13.54 -26.28
CA LEU A 182 -28.68 12.43 -26.82
C LEU A 182 -27.89 11.57 -27.82
N LYS A 183 -26.99 10.73 -27.28
CA LYS A 183 -26.16 9.72 -27.98
C LYS A 183 -25.27 10.26 -29.12
N VAL A 184 -24.02 10.56 -28.78
CA VAL A 184 -22.88 9.98 -29.51
C VAL A 184 -22.21 8.99 -28.54
N ARG A 185 -22.03 7.74 -28.96
CA ARG A 185 -21.17 6.79 -28.23
C ARG A 185 -19.75 7.05 -28.72
N SER A 186 -18.82 7.24 -27.79
CA SER A 186 -17.44 7.70 -28.01
C SER A 186 -17.27 9.23 -27.98
N LEU A 187 -16.24 9.68 -27.25
CA LEU A 187 -15.68 11.03 -27.27
C LEU A 187 -14.65 11.20 -28.41
N SER A 188 -14.61 10.26 -29.36
CA SER A 188 -13.82 10.40 -30.59
C SER A 188 -14.35 11.57 -31.43
N PRO A 189 -13.48 12.46 -31.94
CA PRO A 189 -13.90 13.52 -32.83
C PRO A 189 -14.66 12.99 -34.04
N ARG A 190 -15.74 13.66 -34.41
CA ARG A 190 -16.52 13.33 -35.60
C ARG A 190 -16.01 14.17 -36.76
N SER A 191 -15.26 13.52 -37.65
CA SER A 191 -14.87 14.11 -38.93
C SER A 191 -16.08 14.31 -39.84
N LEU A 192 -16.15 15.47 -40.47
CA LEU A 192 -17.11 15.87 -41.51
C LEU A 192 -16.33 16.53 -42.64
N LEU A 193 -16.84 16.51 -43.86
CA LEU A 193 -16.27 17.31 -44.96
C LEU A 193 -16.82 18.74 -44.90
N GLU A 194 -16.00 19.71 -45.33
CA GLU A 194 -16.44 21.09 -45.52
C GLU A 194 -17.60 21.14 -46.52
N GLY A 195 -18.66 21.88 -46.15
CA GLY A 195 -19.95 21.89 -46.85
C GLY A 195 -20.95 20.81 -46.43
N GLU A 196 -20.58 19.81 -45.61
CA GLU A 196 -21.55 18.83 -45.10
C GLU A 196 -22.47 19.42 -44.02
N SER A 197 -23.59 18.74 -43.81
CA SER A 197 -24.58 19.10 -42.79
C SER A 197 -24.47 18.20 -41.56
N PHE A 198 -24.64 18.78 -40.35
CA PHE A 198 -24.73 18.00 -39.11
C PHE A 198 -25.80 18.53 -38.14
N GLU A 199 -26.27 17.63 -37.29
CA GLU A 199 -27.21 17.92 -36.21
C GLU A 199 -26.62 17.47 -34.87
N LEU A 200 -26.75 18.31 -33.85
CA LEU A 200 -26.43 17.99 -32.46
C LEU A 200 -27.71 18.10 -31.60
N ARG A 201 -27.84 17.22 -30.60
CA ARG A 201 -29.08 17.11 -29.80
C ARG A 201 -28.80 17.08 -28.30
N CYS A 202 -29.39 18.06 -27.60
CA CYS A 202 -29.35 18.19 -26.16
C CYS A 202 -30.76 17.95 -25.62
N ALA A 203 -30.92 17.00 -24.71
CA ALA A 203 -32.16 16.78 -23.99
C ALA A 203 -32.08 17.45 -22.61
N ALA A 204 -32.95 18.42 -22.36
CA ALA A 204 -33.03 19.11 -21.09
C ALA A 204 -34.48 19.36 -20.67
N SER A 205 -34.77 19.09 -19.40
CA SER A 205 -36.11 19.25 -18.82
C SER A 205 -36.00 19.64 -17.35
N THR A 206 -37.06 20.24 -16.83
CA THR A 206 -37.20 20.55 -15.40
C THR A 206 -38.50 19.96 -14.85
N ASN A 207 -38.44 19.41 -13.64
CA ASN A 207 -39.61 18.99 -12.86
C ASN A 207 -39.87 19.91 -11.64
N SER A 208 -39.35 21.14 -11.68
CA SER A 208 -39.54 22.16 -10.64
C SER A 208 -41.01 22.35 -10.26
N SER A 209 -41.26 22.59 -8.97
CA SER A 209 -42.60 22.91 -8.45
C SER A 209 -43.06 24.33 -8.76
N GLU A 210 -42.17 25.18 -9.28
CA GLU A 210 -42.43 26.57 -9.63
C GLU A 210 -42.57 26.74 -11.14
N HIS A 211 -43.17 27.85 -11.58
CA HIS A 211 -43.26 28.19 -13.01
C HIS A 211 -41.91 28.72 -13.50
N THR A 212 -41.04 27.81 -13.92
CA THR A 212 -39.69 28.09 -14.41
C THR A 212 -39.59 28.02 -15.94
N HIS A 213 -38.57 28.66 -16.47
CA HIS A 213 -38.27 28.75 -17.90
C HIS A 213 -36.83 28.33 -18.15
N LEU A 214 -36.60 27.46 -19.14
CA LEU A 214 -35.26 27.05 -19.54
C LEU A 214 -34.67 28.07 -20.53
N TYR A 215 -33.41 28.43 -20.30
CA TYR A 215 -32.56 29.16 -21.23
C TYR A 215 -31.47 28.22 -21.72
N VAL A 216 -31.53 27.82 -22.99
CA VAL A 216 -30.61 26.86 -23.62
C VAL A 216 -29.64 27.61 -24.52
N ILE A 217 -28.35 27.34 -24.40
CA ILE A 217 -27.27 27.95 -25.18
C ILE A 217 -26.42 26.83 -25.78
N TRP A 218 -26.18 26.89 -27.08
CA TRP A 218 -25.13 26.11 -27.73
C TRP A 218 -23.84 26.92 -27.78
N GLU A 219 -22.74 26.30 -27.37
CA GLU A 219 -21.41 26.91 -27.37
C GLU A 219 -20.42 26.05 -28.16
N LEU A 220 -19.50 26.74 -28.87
CA LEU A 220 -18.34 26.14 -29.53
C LEU A 220 -17.07 26.54 -28.78
N LYS A 221 -16.08 25.65 -28.78
CA LYS A 221 -14.72 25.92 -28.32
C LYS A 221 -13.71 25.63 -29.43
N THR A 222 -13.35 26.67 -30.17
CA THR A 222 -12.26 26.72 -31.16
C THR A 222 -10.89 27.01 -30.52
N GLY A 223 -10.86 27.51 -29.28
CA GLY A 223 -9.65 28.02 -28.63
C GLY A 223 -9.72 28.02 -27.09
N PRO A 224 -9.14 29.01 -26.39
CA PRO A 224 -9.10 29.02 -24.93
C PRO A 224 -10.45 29.33 -24.27
N ALA A 225 -11.37 29.98 -24.98
CA ALA A 225 -12.69 30.39 -24.51
C ALA A 225 -13.82 29.68 -25.27
N TRP A 226 -14.99 29.66 -24.65
CA TRP A 226 -16.24 29.21 -25.28
C TRP A 226 -16.95 30.40 -25.92
N GLN A 227 -17.43 30.22 -27.16
CA GLN A 227 -18.19 31.21 -27.93
C GLN A 227 -19.64 30.73 -28.01
N GLU A 228 -20.61 31.63 -27.80
CA GLU A 228 -22.04 31.29 -27.99
C GLU A 228 -22.35 31.24 -29.50
N ILE A 229 -23.06 30.20 -29.92
CA ILE A 229 -23.46 29.96 -31.32
C ILE A 229 -24.89 30.47 -31.53
N LEU A 230 -25.82 29.93 -30.75
CA LEU A 230 -27.25 30.16 -30.87
C LEU A 230 -27.93 29.73 -29.56
N SER A 231 -28.83 30.57 -29.05
CA SER A 231 -29.52 30.33 -27.79
C SER A 231 -31.04 30.49 -27.91
N LEU A 232 -31.78 29.81 -27.05
CA LEU A 232 -33.23 29.93 -26.86
C LEU A 232 -33.48 30.51 -25.47
N THR A 233 -33.72 31.81 -25.40
CA THR A 233 -33.94 32.56 -24.15
C THR A 233 -35.11 32.03 -23.32
N HIS A 234 -35.11 32.35 -22.02
CA HIS A 234 -36.24 32.09 -21.11
C HIS A 234 -37.56 32.75 -21.57
N GLU A 235 -37.52 33.75 -22.46
CA GLU A 235 -38.70 34.36 -23.11
C GLU A 235 -39.18 33.61 -24.36
N GLY A 236 -38.56 32.47 -24.71
CA GLY A 236 -38.90 31.69 -25.91
C GLY A 236 -38.40 32.31 -27.23
N LYS A 237 -37.41 33.21 -27.19
CA LYS A 237 -36.82 33.85 -28.37
C LYS A 237 -35.46 33.26 -28.70
N PHE A 238 -35.19 33.03 -29.98
CA PHE A 238 -33.86 32.66 -30.46
C PHE A 238 -32.96 33.89 -30.56
N GLN A 239 -31.71 33.75 -30.12
CA GLN A 239 -30.67 34.78 -30.21
C GLN A 239 -29.37 34.15 -30.72
N PRO A 240 -28.87 34.54 -31.92
CA PRO A 240 -27.58 34.06 -32.41
C PRO A 240 -26.42 34.74 -31.65
N GLY A 241 -25.28 34.06 -31.63
CA GLY A 241 -24.02 34.65 -31.20
C GLY A 241 -23.46 35.63 -32.24
N PRO A 242 -22.55 36.52 -31.84
CA PRO A 242 -22.05 37.60 -32.70
C PRO A 242 -21.33 37.10 -33.97
N GLU A 243 -20.74 35.91 -33.93
CA GLU A 243 -20.05 35.28 -35.08
C GLU A 243 -20.99 34.44 -35.96
N TYR A 244 -22.24 34.23 -35.52
CA TYR A 244 -23.22 33.35 -36.15
C TYR A 244 -24.50 34.05 -36.63
N GLU A 245 -24.62 35.37 -36.41
CA GLU A 245 -25.77 36.20 -36.82
C GLU A 245 -26.12 36.05 -38.31
N GLU A 246 -25.14 36.22 -39.21
CA GLU A 246 -25.37 36.11 -40.66
C GLU A 246 -25.81 34.69 -41.07
N ARG A 247 -25.20 33.66 -40.48
CA ARG A 247 -25.52 32.24 -40.77
C ARG A 247 -26.85 31.79 -40.15
N TYR A 248 -27.30 32.45 -39.08
CA TYR A 248 -28.66 32.30 -38.57
C TYR A 248 -29.68 33.00 -39.49
N GLN A 249 -29.35 34.17 -40.05
CA GLN A 249 -30.22 34.90 -40.99
C GLN A 249 -30.33 34.23 -42.37
N SER A 250 -29.25 33.64 -42.89
CA SER A 250 -29.30 32.75 -44.08
C SER A 250 -30.05 31.45 -43.81
N GLY A 251 -30.12 31.06 -42.53
CA GLY A 251 -30.70 29.80 -42.07
C GLY A 251 -29.76 28.61 -42.26
N ASP A 252 -28.45 28.83 -42.36
CA ASP A 252 -27.42 27.79 -42.34
C ASP A 252 -27.19 27.19 -40.94
N VAL A 253 -27.46 27.97 -39.89
CA VAL A 253 -27.43 27.52 -38.50
C VAL A 253 -28.79 27.74 -37.86
N ARG A 254 -29.37 26.69 -37.26
CA ARG A 254 -30.72 26.71 -36.67
C ARG A 254 -30.78 25.98 -35.34
N LEU A 255 -31.69 26.41 -34.47
CA LEU A 255 -32.01 25.75 -33.21
C LEU A 255 -33.51 25.41 -33.20
N ASP A 256 -33.83 24.11 -33.17
CA ASP A 256 -35.21 23.62 -33.14
C ASP A 256 -35.56 22.98 -31.79
N THR A 257 -36.81 23.11 -31.38
CA THR A 257 -37.43 22.31 -30.30
C THR A 257 -38.21 21.14 -30.92
N VAL A 258 -37.57 19.97 -31.03
CA VAL A 258 -38.12 18.81 -31.76
C VAL A 258 -39.17 18.04 -30.94
N ALA A 259 -38.96 18.00 -29.62
CA ALA A 259 -39.90 17.56 -28.61
C ALA A 259 -39.79 18.54 -27.43
N ASN A 260 -40.74 18.52 -26.49
CA ASN A 260 -40.79 19.49 -25.37
C ASN A 260 -39.46 19.65 -24.60
N ASP A 261 -38.66 18.59 -24.55
CA ASP A 261 -37.39 18.54 -23.81
C ASP A 261 -36.15 18.36 -24.72
N ILE A 262 -36.29 18.43 -26.06
CA ILE A 262 -35.17 18.15 -27.00
C ILE A 262 -34.86 19.37 -27.87
N TYR A 263 -33.68 19.94 -27.65
CA TYR A 263 -33.11 21.07 -28.35
C TYR A 263 -32.09 20.58 -29.38
N ARG A 264 -32.32 20.88 -30.66
CA ARG A 264 -31.49 20.45 -31.79
C ARG A 264 -30.80 21.65 -32.43
N LEU A 265 -29.47 21.70 -32.36
CA LEU A 265 -28.66 22.55 -33.23
C LEU A 265 -28.50 21.85 -34.59
N SER A 266 -28.73 22.57 -35.69
CA SER A 266 -28.53 22.07 -37.05
C SER A 266 -27.64 23.05 -37.81
N VAL A 267 -26.61 22.54 -38.47
CA VAL A 267 -25.68 23.30 -39.34
C VAL A 267 -25.74 22.64 -40.73
N SER A 268 -26.11 23.38 -41.78
CA SER A 268 -26.30 22.80 -43.12
C SER A 268 -25.08 22.89 -44.03
N GLN A 269 -24.19 23.85 -43.81
CA GLN A 269 -22.94 24.03 -44.54
C GLN A 269 -21.81 24.21 -43.52
N ALA A 270 -21.17 23.12 -43.11
CA ALA A 270 -20.06 23.14 -42.17
C ALA A 270 -18.86 23.89 -42.78
N LEU A 271 -18.36 24.90 -42.08
CA LEU A 271 -17.20 25.71 -42.44
C LEU A 271 -16.05 25.45 -41.46
N PRO A 272 -14.78 25.72 -41.78
CA PRO A 272 -13.66 25.55 -40.85
C PRO A 272 -13.81 26.29 -39.51
N MET A 273 -14.67 27.32 -39.42
CA MET A 273 -15.01 28.00 -38.17
C MET A 273 -15.96 27.22 -37.23
N ASP A 274 -16.59 26.15 -37.72
CA ASP A 274 -17.45 25.23 -36.96
C ASP A 274 -16.64 24.07 -36.34
N GLU A 275 -15.32 24.04 -36.50
CA GLU A 275 -14.46 23.01 -35.91
C GLU A 275 -14.26 23.22 -34.40
N GLY A 276 -14.35 22.12 -33.64
CA GLY A 276 -14.03 22.06 -32.21
C GLY A 276 -15.12 21.45 -31.35
N ALA A 277 -14.97 21.65 -30.04
CA ALA A 277 -15.84 21.02 -29.04
C ALA A 277 -17.16 21.80 -28.85
N TYR A 278 -18.28 21.09 -28.94
CA TYR A 278 -19.63 21.63 -28.77
C TYR A 278 -20.20 21.29 -27.38
N ARG A 279 -20.75 22.30 -26.71
CA ARG A 279 -21.41 22.16 -25.40
C ARG A 279 -22.82 22.73 -25.42
N CYS A 280 -23.71 22.02 -24.73
CA CYS A 280 -25.04 22.52 -24.39
C CYS A 280 -25.00 23.05 -22.95
N ARG A 281 -25.18 24.36 -22.76
CA ARG A 281 -25.38 25.00 -21.45
C ARG A 281 -26.86 25.31 -21.27
N VAL A 282 -27.45 24.85 -20.18
CA VAL A 282 -28.86 25.09 -19.85
C VAL A 282 -28.95 25.72 -18.47
N SER A 283 -29.63 26.86 -18.39
CA SER A 283 -29.94 27.54 -17.14
C SER A 283 -31.44 27.61 -16.92
N GLU A 284 -31.85 27.45 -15.67
CA GLU A 284 -33.25 27.56 -15.27
C GLU A 284 -33.49 28.95 -14.66
N TRP A 285 -34.57 29.60 -15.08
CA TRP A 285 -34.94 30.95 -14.69
C TRP A 285 -36.34 30.99 -14.13
N VAL A 286 -36.56 31.84 -13.13
CA VAL A 286 -37.88 32.17 -12.61
C VAL A 286 -38.13 33.66 -12.72
N LYS A 287 -39.39 34.04 -12.89
CA LYS A 287 -39.80 35.45 -12.88
C LYS A 287 -40.12 35.86 -11.45
N GLY A 288 -39.31 36.78 -10.90
CA GLY A 288 -39.45 37.32 -9.55
C GLY A 288 -40.71 38.19 -9.39
N ALA A 289 -41.04 38.52 -8.14
CA ALA A 289 -42.21 39.34 -7.79
C ALA A 289 -42.15 40.76 -8.37
N ASP A 290 -40.94 41.28 -8.62
CA ASP A 290 -40.66 42.54 -9.31
C ASP A 290 -40.69 42.43 -10.85
N SER A 291 -41.12 41.28 -11.38
CA SER A 291 -41.04 40.90 -12.81
C SER A 291 -39.63 40.78 -13.39
N SER A 292 -38.57 40.83 -12.57
CA SER A 292 -37.21 40.53 -13.01
C SER A 292 -37.01 39.03 -13.26
N TRP A 293 -36.12 38.68 -14.19
CA TRP A 293 -35.72 37.29 -14.40
C TRP A 293 -34.53 36.93 -13.50
N GLN A 294 -34.67 35.87 -12.71
CA GLN A 294 -33.61 35.36 -11.83
C GLN A 294 -33.18 33.96 -12.24
N LYS A 295 -31.89 33.75 -12.48
CA LYS A 295 -31.29 32.43 -12.69
C LYS A 295 -31.23 31.69 -11.36
N ILE A 296 -31.79 30.49 -11.30
CA ILE A 296 -31.86 29.68 -10.07
C ILE A 296 -30.91 28.48 -10.08
N GLN A 297 -30.58 27.94 -11.26
CA GLN A 297 -29.52 26.97 -11.46
C GLN A 297 -29.01 26.93 -12.91
N GLU A 298 -27.87 26.28 -13.13
CA GLU A 298 -27.25 26.09 -14.43
C GLU A 298 -26.49 24.77 -14.47
N LYS A 299 -26.61 24.04 -15.59
CA LYS A 299 -25.90 22.79 -15.86
C LYS A 299 -25.41 22.80 -17.31
N SER A 300 -24.37 22.04 -17.60
CA SER A 300 -23.86 21.92 -18.97
C SER A 300 -23.39 20.50 -19.26
N VAL A 301 -23.44 20.13 -20.53
CA VAL A 301 -22.98 18.83 -21.03
C VAL A 301 -22.24 19.01 -22.35
N ASP A 302 -21.06 18.42 -22.46
CA ASP A 302 -20.30 18.38 -23.70
C ASP A 302 -20.93 17.31 -24.61
N ILE A 303 -21.17 17.67 -25.88
CA ILE A 303 -22.03 16.91 -26.79
C ILE A 303 -21.23 16.14 -27.85
N ALA A 304 -20.28 16.83 -28.49
CA ALA A 304 -19.46 16.29 -29.57
C ALA A 304 -18.20 17.15 -29.74
N ASP A 305 -17.17 16.57 -30.35
CA ASP A 305 -16.04 17.29 -30.92
C ASP A 305 -16.12 17.09 -32.44
N ILE A 306 -16.13 18.19 -33.21
CA ILE A 306 -16.34 18.18 -34.67
C ILE A 306 -15.05 18.60 -35.34
N VAL A 307 -14.58 17.83 -36.32
CA VAL A 307 -13.39 18.14 -37.14
C VAL A 307 -13.82 18.27 -38.60
N ILE A 308 -13.37 19.31 -39.30
CA ILE A 308 -13.86 19.67 -40.63
C ILE A 308 -12.72 19.55 -41.64
N GLN A 309 -12.84 18.54 -42.49
CA GLN A 309 -11.88 18.21 -43.53
C GLN A 309 -12.23 18.98 -44.82
N PRO A 310 -11.30 19.74 -45.43
CA PRO A 310 -11.52 20.41 -46.72
C PRO A 310 -12.09 19.48 -47.79
N THR A 311 -13.03 19.98 -48.61
CA THR A 311 -13.83 19.17 -49.54
C THR A 311 -13.02 18.48 -50.67
N ASP A 312 -11.75 18.81 -50.85
CA ASP A 312 -10.85 18.22 -51.85
C ASP A 312 -10.00 17.03 -51.32
N ALA A 313 -10.27 16.54 -50.11
CA ALA A 313 -9.56 15.40 -49.49
C ALA A 313 -9.98 14.01 -50.03
N VAL A 314 -9.84 13.80 -51.34
CA VAL A 314 -9.73 12.44 -51.89
C VAL A 314 -8.37 11.86 -51.45
N PRO A 315 -8.24 10.56 -51.11
CA PRO A 315 -6.94 9.92 -50.93
C PRO A 315 -6.26 9.77 -52.29
N VAL A 316 -5.59 10.84 -52.71
CA VAL A 316 -5.01 10.98 -54.04
C VAL A 316 -3.62 10.35 -54.07
N TYR A 317 -3.57 9.06 -54.40
CA TYR A 317 -2.32 8.41 -54.84
C TYR A 317 -1.75 9.06 -56.13
N SER A 318 -2.55 9.87 -56.84
CA SER A 318 -2.12 10.55 -58.07
C SER A 318 -2.88 11.86 -58.38
N LEU A 319 -2.24 13.01 -58.18
CA LEU A 319 -2.82 14.35 -58.40
C LEU A 319 -2.95 14.64 -59.89
N ASP A 320 -4.17 14.91 -60.36
CA ASP A 320 -4.49 15.26 -61.76
C ASP A 320 -4.88 16.74 -61.87
N LEU A 321 -4.03 17.55 -62.51
CA LEU A 321 -4.25 18.98 -62.73
C LEU A 321 -4.54 19.28 -64.20
N ILE A 322 -5.54 20.13 -64.48
CA ILE A 322 -6.04 20.36 -65.84
C ILE A 322 -5.68 21.77 -66.33
N CYS A 323 -4.96 21.85 -67.44
CA CYS A 323 -4.72 23.09 -68.18
C CYS A 323 -5.62 23.12 -69.42
N ASN A 324 -6.67 23.95 -69.38
CA ASN A 324 -7.64 24.09 -70.46
C ASN A 324 -7.42 25.40 -71.23
N ILE A 325 -7.22 25.29 -72.55
CA ILE A 325 -6.92 26.40 -73.46
C ILE A 325 -8.18 26.78 -74.23
N THR A 326 -8.70 27.98 -73.98
CA THR A 326 -9.80 28.55 -74.75
C THR A 326 -9.28 29.53 -75.80
N THR A 327 -9.79 29.42 -77.04
CA THR A 327 -9.47 30.36 -78.12
C THR A 327 -10.70 30.61 -78.99
N ASP A 328 -10.83 31.86 -79.45
CA ASP A 328 -11.84 32.36 -80.37
C ASP A 328 -11.52 32.04 -81.85
N ARG A 329 -10.30 31.58 -82.14
CA ARG A 329 -9.85 31.28 -83.51
C ARG A 329 -10.34 29.91 -83.99
N SER A 330 -11.15 29.94 -85.05
CA SER A 330 -11.44 28.78 -85.89
C SER A 330 -10.34 28.59 -86.94
N GLY A 331 -9.31 27.81 -86.61
CA GLY A 331 -8.20 27.51 -87.51
C GLY A 331 -7.36 26.30 -87.06
N ILE A 332 -6.36 25.93 -87.86
CA ILE A 332 -5.35 24.94 -87.45
C ILE A 332 -4.28 25.68 -86.64
N PHE A 333 -4.23 25.38 -85.35
CA PHE A 333 -3.22 25.83 -84.40
C PHE A 333 -2.75 24.61 -83.61
N GLU A 334 -1.52 24.68 -83.12
CA GLU A 334 -0.94 23.69 -82.20
C GLU A 334 -0.54 24.41 -80.90
N VAL A 335 -0.55 23.69 -79.77
CA VAL A 335 -0.27 24.28 -78.46
C VAL A 335 0.87 23.54 -77.77
N GLU A 336 1.86 24.33 -77.34
CA GLU A 336 2.96 23.94 -76.47
C GLU A 336 2.56 24.28 -75.03
N VAL A 337 2.71 23.35 -74.08
CA VAL A 337 2.29 23.54 -72.67
C VAL A 337 3.43 23.16 -71.72
N ILE A 338 3.75 24.04 -70.78
CA ILE A 338 4.79 23.83 -69.76
C ILE A 338 4.14 23.96 -68.38
N TRP A 339 4.40 22.99 -67.51
CA TRP A 339 3.92 22.96 -66.14
C TRP A 339 5.00 23.39 -65.15
N TYR A 340 4.61 24.21 -64.19
CA TYR A 340 5.47 24.81 -63.17
C TYR A 340 4.95 24.49 -61.76
N PHE A 341 5.89 24.38 -60.83
CA PHE A 341 5.67 24.25 -59.39
C PHE A 341 6.45 25.31 -58.62
N SER A 342 5.87 25.80 -57.53
CA SER A 342 6.54 26.66 -56.56
C SER A 342 6.07 26.37 -55.13
N GLU A 343 6.97 26.53 -54.16
CA GLU A 343 6.64 26.48 -52.73
C GLU A 343 5.93 27.76 -52.23
N SER A 344 5.98 28.86 -52.99
CA SER A 344 5.40 30.16 -52.59
C SER A 344 4.57 30.82 -53.70
N SER A 345 3.57 31.60 -53.30
CA SER A 345 2.66 32.30 -54.22
C SER A 345 3.29 33.51 -54.93
N ASP A 346 4.44 33.99 -54.43
CA ASP A 346 5.13 35.21 -54.87
C ASP A 346 6.35 34.92 -55.77
N SER A 347 6.61 33.64 -56.06
CA SER A 347 7.72 33.21 -56.94
C SER A 347 7.55 33.72 -58.36
N THR A 348 8.61 34.26 -58.95
CA THR A 348 8.59 34.64 -60.37
C THR A 348 8.82 33.42 -61.27
N LEU A 349 8.36 33.47 -62.54
CA LEU A 349 8.56 32.37 -63.52
C LEU A 349 10.01 31.82 -63.62
N PRO A 350 11.08 32.64 -63.49
CA PRO A 350 12.45 32.17 -63.38
C PRO A 350 12.80 31.32 -62.15
N ASP A 351 12.09 31.52 -61.03
CA ASP A 351 12.32 30.81 -59.76
C ASP A 351 11.49 29.52 -59.67
N ALA A 352 10.48 29.37 -60.53
CA ALA A 352 9.56 28.25 -60.54
C ALA A 352 10.16 27.00 -61.19
N ARG A 353 9.98 25.85 -60.55
CA ARG A 353 10.49 24.56 -61.04
C ARG A 353 9.61 24.04 -62.18
N VAL A 354 10.19 23.83 -63.35
CA VAL A 354 9.52 23.10 -64.44
C VAL A 354 9.30 21.64 -64.01
N LEU A 355 8.06 21.16 -64.09
CA LEU A 355 7.69 19.78 -63.81
C LEU A 355 7.68 18.91 -65.07
N LEU A 356 7.09 19.43 -66.15
CA LEU A 356 6.88 18.70 -67.41
C LEU A 356 6.62 19.71 -68.54
N SER A 357 7.23 19.49 -69.71
CA SER A 357 6.94 20.25 -70.93
C SER A 357 6.42 19.36 -72.05
N VAL A 358 5.48 19.91 -72.81
CA VAL A 358 4.85 19.31 -73.98
C VAL A 358 5.12 20.22 -75.17
N ASP A 359 5.96 19.76 -76.08
CA ASP A 359 6.27 20.50 -77.32
C ASP A 359 5.09 20.44 -78.30
N ARG A 360 5.08 21.34 -79.28
CA ARG A 360 4.06 21.49 -80.33
C ARG A 360 3.69 20.17 -81.01
N ASP A 361 4.66 19.27 -81.21
CA ASP A 361 4.45 17.98 -81.87
C ASP A 361 3.98 16.88 -80.89
N SER A 362 3.43 17.27 -79.73
CA SER A 362 2.97 16.40 -78.61
C SER A 362 4.06 15.51 -78.01
N VAL A 363 5.32 15.93 -78.10
CA VAL A 363 6.47 15.25 -77.50
C VAL A 363 6.65 15.73 -76.06
N VAL A 364 6.73 14.78 -75.12
CA VAL A 364 6.76 15.04 -73.67
C VAL A 364 8.19 14.90 -73.13
N SER A 365 8.59 15.80 -72.23
CA SER A 365 9.82 15.65 -71.45
C SER A 365 9.71 14.45 -70.49
N ASP A 366 10.59 13.46 -70.63
CA ASP A 366 10.52 12.19 -69.87
C ASP A 366 10.76 12.38 -68.36
N SER A 367 9.88 11.81 -67.54
CA SER A 367 9.83 11.91 -66.09
C SER A 367 9.08 10.71 -65.52
N THR A 368 9.62 10.07 -64.48
CA THR A 368 9.07 8.81 -63.94
C THR A 368 7.93 9.00 -62.94
N LEU A 369 7.80 10.19 -62.35
CA LEU A 369 6.81 10.50 -61.29
C LEU A 369 5.72 11.47 -61.76
N VAL A 370 5.99 12.26 -62.79
CA VAL A 370 5.07 13.24 -63.36
C VAL A 370 4.85 12.90 -64.83
N SER A 371 3.60 12.72 -65.22
CA SER A 371 3.20 12.24 -66.55
C SER A 371 1.99 13.02 -67.08
N LEU A 372 1.64 12.84 -68.35
CA LEU A 372 0.33 13.29 -68.85
C LEU A 372 -0.67 12.12 -68.74
N SER A 373 -1.81 12.36 -68.10
CA SER A 373 -2.93 11.40 -68.05
C SER A 373 -3.81 11.48 -69.30
N HIS A 374 -4.00 12.69 -69.83
CA HIS A 374 -4.80 12.94 -71.03
C HIS A 374 -4.32 14.19 -71.78
N VAL A 375 -4.35 14.12 -73.12
CA VAL A 375 -4.08 15.26 -74.02
C VAL A 375 -5.17 15.29 -75.07
N ASP A 376 -5.98 16.34 -75.04
CA ASP A 376 -6.94 16.72 -76.07
C ASP A 376 -6.55 18.08 -76.65
N ARG A 377 -7.11 18.44 -77.80
CA ARG A 377 -6.79 19.63 -78.59
C ARG A 377 -6.83 20.96 -77.82
N ASN A 378 -7.57 20.98 -76.71
CA ASN A 378 -7.75 22.12 -75.82
C ASN A 378 -7.54 21.78 -74.34
N SER A 379 -7.26 20.53 -73.95
CA SER A 379 -7.17 20.12 -72.53
C SER A 379 -5.99 19.20 -72.26
N TYR A 380 -5.10 19.63 -71.39
CA TYR A 380 -3.85 18.95 -71.06
C TYR A 380 -3.85 18.62 -69.56
N HIS A 381 -3.78 17.34 -69.21
CA HIS A 381 -3.86 16.89 -67.82
C HIS A 381 -2.49 16.41 -67.32
N LEU A 382 -2.02 16.99 -66.21
CA LEU A 382 -0.78 16.64 -65.51
C LEU A 382 -1.08 15.69 -64.36
N LEU A 383 -0.51 14.49 -64.42
CA LEU A 383 -0.64 13.46 -63.40
C LEU A 383 0.67 13.29 -62.61
N VAL A 384 0.68 13.74 -61.35
CA VAL A 384 1.76 13.49 -60.37
C VAL A 384 1.41 12.25 -59.57
N ARG A 385 2.29 11.24 -59.49
CA ARG A 385 2.05 9.97 -58.76
C ARG A 385 2.82 9.91 -57.43
N ASP A 386 2.33 9.10 -56.50
CA ASP A 386 2.87 8.89 -55.16
C ASP A 386 3.00 10.21 -54.38
N VAL A 387 1.87 10.94 -54.32
CA VAL A 387 1.77 12.30 -53.80
C VAL A 387 2.04 12.34 -52.30
N GLY A 388 3.00 13.18 -51.88
CA GLY A 388 3.39 13.34 -50.47
C GLY A 388 3.04 14.73 -49.92
N THR A 389 3.19 14.92 -48.60
CA THR A 389 3.04 16.23 -47.93
C THR A 389 3.85 17.35 -48.60
N GLU A 390 5.00 16.98 -49.14
CA GLU A 390 5.97 17.83 -49.82
C GLU A 390 5.70 18.04 -51.33
N ASP A 391 4.53 17.60 -51.83
CA ASP A 391 3.91 18.14 -53.06
C ASP A 391 2.96 19.32 -52.76
N SER A 392 2.77 19.71 -51.50
CA SER A 392 1.99 20.89 -51.17
C SER A 392 2.69 22.15 -51.70
N GLY A 393 1.97 22.98 -52.46
CA GLY A 393 2.51 24.16 -53.11
C GLY A 393 1.61 24.71 -54.21
N TYR A 394 2.18 25.55 -55.07
CA TYR A 394 1.49 26.29 -56.11
C TYR A 394 1.84 25.74 -57.49
N TYR A 395 0.81 25.30 -58.23
CA TYR A 395 0.94 24.73 -59.57
C TYR A 395 0.32 25.66 -60.61
N PHE A 396 0.99 25.84 -61.75
CA PHE A 396 0.47 26.62 -62.87
C PHE A 396 1.00 26.11 -64.21
N CYS A 397 0.23 26.37 -65.29
CA CYS A 397 0.63 26.05 -66.65
C CYS A 397 0.90 27.31 -67.47
N GLN A 398 1.88 27.24 -68.37
CA GLN A 398 2.12 28.23 -69.42
C GLN A 398 1.80 27.59 -70.77
N ALA A 399 0.89 28.20 -71.54
CA ALA A 399 0.47 27.74 -72.85
C ALA A 399 0.92 28.71 -73.94
N SER A 400 1.52 28.15 -75.00
CA SER A 400 1.99 28.86 -76.19
C SER A 400 1.24 28.38 -77.42
N VAL A 401 0.48 29.26 -78.07
CA VAL A 401 -0.31 28.91 -79.25
C VAL A 401 0.48 29.26 -80.51
N TRP A 402 0.75 28.25 -81.32
CA TRP A 402 1.49 28.33 -82.57
C TRP A 402 0.55 28.17 -83.77
N VAL A 403 0.73 28.99 -84.80
CA VAL A 403 -0.03 28.89 -86.05
C VAL A 403 0.93 28.76 -87.23
N LEU A 404 0.54 27.99 -88.25
CA LEU A 404 1.32 27.81 -89.46
C LEU A 404 1.17 29.03 -90.38
N GLN A 405 2.29 29.64 -90.79
CA GLN A 405 2.30 30.69 -91.80
C GLN A 405 2.32 30.11 -93.22
N HIS A 406 1.94 30.92 -94.21
CA HIS A 406 1.87 30.55 -95.63
C HIS A 406 3.22 30.12 -96.24
N ASN A 407 4.34 30.40 -95.57
CA ASN A 407 5.70 29.96 -95.94
C ASN A 407 6.10 28.61 -95.31
N GLY A 408 5.19 27.94 -94.59
CA GLY A 408 5.47 26.69 -93.86
C GLY A 408 6.20 26.85 -92.52
N SER A 409 6.50 28.09 -92.09
CA SER A 409 7.08 28.36 -90.78
C SER A 409 6.00 28.52 -89.69
N TRP A 410 6.29 28.06 -88.48
CA TRP A 410 5.42 28.24 -87.32
C TRP A 410 5.71 29.58 -86.64
N HIS A 411 4.65 30.28 -86.22
CA HIS A 411 4.78 31.51 -85.43
C HIS A 411 3.99 31.42 -84.12
N LYS A 412 4.63 31.77 -83.00
CA LYS A 412 3.98 31.90 -81.69
C LYS A 412 3.11 33.16 -81.75
N VAL A 413 1.80 32.98 -81.64
CA VAL A 413 0.82 34.06 -81.74
C VAL A 413 0.57 34.69 -80.38
N VAL A 414 0.53 33.86 -79.35
CA VAL A 414 0.25 34.26 -77.97
C VAL A 414 0.88 33.25 -77.02
N GLU A 415 1.32 33.76 -75.87
CA GLU A 415 1.81 33.01 -74.73
C GLU A 415 1.10 33.53 -73.49
N ARG A 416 0.55 32.64 -72.65
CA ARG A 416 -0.16 32.99 -71.42
C ARG A 416 0.13 31.98 -70.33
N THR A 417 0.19 32.46 -69.10
CA THR A 417 0.32 31.64 -67.89
C THR A 417 -0.99 31.66 -67.13
N SER A 418 -1.38 30.53 -66.54
CA SER A 418 -2.55 30.43 -65.66
C SER A 418 -2.31 31.18 -64.35
N ALA A 419 -3.39 31.40 -63.59
CA ALA A 419 -3.23 31.68 -62.16
C ALA A 419 -2.64 30.45 -61.45
N PRO A 420 -1.86 30.63 -60.37
CA PRO A 420 -1.39 29.53 -59.53
C PRO A 420 -2.53 28.90 -58.72
N VAL A 421 -2.60 27.57 -58.73
CA VAL A 421 -3.51 26.76 -57.91
C VAL A 421 -2.75 26.26 -56.69
N SER A 422 -3.23 26.57 -55.49
CA SER A 422 -2.70 26.03 -54.24
C SER A 422 -3.19 24.61 -54.01
N VAL A 423 -2.28 23.65 -53.91
CA VAL A 423 -2.54 22.26 -53.53
C VAL A 423 -1.97 22.04 -52.13
N VAL A 424 -2.76 21.46 -51.23
CA VAL A 424 -2.34 21.09 -49.87
C VAL A 424 -2.60 19.61 -49.67
N VAL A 425 -1.54 18.85 -49.40
CA VAL A 425 -1.60 17.39 -49.25
C VAL A 425 -1.55 17.03 -47.77
N MET A 426 -2.64 16.48 -47.25
CA MET A 426 -2.73 16.02 -45.87
C MET A 426 -2.43 14.51 -45.81
N ALA A 427 -1.51 14.11 -44.93
CA ALA A 427 -1.30 12.70 -44.65
C ALA A 427 -2.42 12.16 -43.76
N LEU A 428 -3.07 11.08 -44.17
CA LEU A 428 -4.13 10.45 -43.38
C LEU A 428 -3.50 9.69 -42.20
N GLU A 429 -3.72 10.17 -40.97
CA GLU A 429 -3.22 9.49 -39.78
C GLU A 429 -3.95 8.14 -39.57
N PRO A 430 -3.22 7.04 -39.31
CA PRO A 430 -3.83 5.76 -39.00
C PRO A 430 -4.51 5.83 -37.63
N ASP A 431 -5.67 5.19 -37.48
CA ASP A 431 -6.29 5.02 -36.18
C ASP A 431 -6.14 3.58 -35.69
N TYR A 432 -5.74 3.42 -34.42
CA TYR A 432 -5.43 2.12 -33.83
C TYR A 432 -5.41 2.23 -32.31
N GLN A 433 -5.74 1.13 -31.64
CA GLN A 433 -5.65 1.00 -30.19
C GLN A 433 -4.48 0.10 -29.79
N VAL A 434 -3.96 0.30 -28.58
CA VAL A 434 -2.84 -0.48 -28.04
C VAL A 434 -3.29 -1.14 -26.74
N PHE A 435 -3.32 -2.47 -26.75
CA PHE A 435 -3.67 -3.27 -25.59
C PHE A 435 -2.44 -4.03 -25.08
N LEU A 436 -2.11 -3.85 -23.81
CA LEU A 436 -1.06 -4.62 -23.14
C LEU A 436 -1.69 -5.74 -22.30
N ASN A 437 -1.24 -6.97 -22.52
CA ASN A 437 -1.71 -8.15 -21.82
C ASN A 437 -0.57 -8.85 -21.06
N ALA A 438 -0.77 -9.19 -19.79
CA ALA A 438 0.11 -10.14 -19.10
C ALA A 438 -0.34 -11.58 -19.45
N SER A 439 0.19 -12.10 -20.56
CA SER A 439 -0.06 -13.50 -20.98
C SER A 439 0.44 -14.52 -19.95
N LYS A 440 1.48 -14.15 -19.20
CA LYS A 440 1.97 -14.88 -18.03
C LYS A 440 2.44 -13.91 -16.94
N ALA A 441 1.81 -13.99 -15.78
CA ALA A 441 2.23 -13.30 -14.57
C ALA A 441 2.99 -14.26 -13.62
N PRO A 442 3.92 -13.76 -12.80
CA PRO A 442 4.67 -14.58 -11.85
C PRO A 442 3.93 -14.64 -10.50
N ASP A 443 3.80 -15.85 -9.94
CA ASP A 443 3.29 -16.04 -8.57
C ASP A 443 4.40 -15.85 -7.51
N PHE A 444 5.66 -16.07 -7.90
CA PHE A 444 6.85 -15.92 -7.07
C PHE A 444 8.03 -15.33 -7.86
N SER A 445 9.07 -14.88 -7.15
CA SER A 445 10.39 -14.66 -7.77
C SER A 445 10.85 -15.93 -8.51
N GLU A 446 11.61 -15.75 -9.59
CA GLU A 446 12.08 -16.77 -10.55
C GLU A 446 11.03 -17.31 -11.53
N ASP A 447 9.73 -17.03 -11.35
CA ASP A 447 8.75 -17.37 -12.39
C ASP A 447 8.94 -16.51 -13.65
N PRO A 448 8.67 -17.04 -14.86
CA PRO A 448 8.78 -16.28 -16.08
C PRO A 448 7.56 -15.36 -16.26
N THR A 449 7.81 -14.12 -16.63
CA THR A 449 6.78 -13.12 -16.98
C THR A 449 6.78 -12.89 -18.48
N GLU A 450 5.58 -12.87 -19.09
CA GLU A 450 5.42 -12.69 -20.53
C GLU A 450 4.30 -11.69 -20.83
N LEU A 451 4.70 -10.54 -21.37
CA LEU A 451 3.86 -9.39 -21.68
C LEU A 451 3.70 -9.27 -23.19
N GLU A 452 2.46 -9.14 -23.66
CA GLU A 452 2.12 -9.00 -25.08
C GLU A 452 1.48 -7.63 -25.33
N CYS A 453 2.16 -6.79 -26.09
CA CYS A 453 1.65 -5.52 -26.59
C CYS A 453 1.01 -5.75 -27.96
N ARG A 454 -0.31 -5.61 -28.06
CA ARG A 454 -1.12 -5.89 -29.25
C ARG A 454 -1.71 -4.62 -29.84
N ILE A 455 -1.65 -4.50 -31.16
CA ILE A 455 -2.29 -3.43 -31.93
C ILE A 455 -3.68 -3.91 -32.35
N LEU A 456 -4.72 -3.12 -32.07
CA LEU A 456 -6.11 -3.44 -32.34
C LEU A 456 -6.77 -2.37 -33.22
N ASP A 457 -7.86 -2.75 -33.90
CA ASP A 457 -8.76 -1.88 -34.66
C ASP A 457 -8.08 -0.93 -35.65
N VAL A 458 -7.04 -1.41 -36.33
CA VAL A 458 -6.26 -0.61 -37.30
C VAL A 458 -7.13 -0.15 -38.48
N GLN A 459 -7.38 1.15 -38.56
CA GLN A 459 -8.00 1.87 -39.67
C GLN A 459 -6.99 2.82 -40.32
N ASN A 460 -7.21 3.18 -41.58
CA ASN A 460 -6.40 4.16 -42.33
C ASN A 460 -4.88 3.85 -42.41
N ALA A 461 -4.45 2.63 -42.09
CA ALA A 461 -3.07 2.21 -42.23
C ALA A 461 -2.79 1.72 -43.66
N GLU A 462 -2.19 2.57 -44.47
CA GLU A 462 -1.72 2.20 -45.80
C GLU A 462 -0.57 1.18 -45.76
N ALA A 463 -0.30 0.53 -46.90
CA ALA A 463 0.82 -0.42 -47.05
C ALA A 463 2.21 0.19 -46.78
N ASN A 464 2.32 1.52 -46.75
CA ASN A 464 3.54 2.26 -46.45
C ASN A 464 3.76 2.53 -44.94
N VAL A 465 2.80 2.18 -44.07
CA VAL A 465 2.90 2.40 -42.61
C VAL A 465 3.61 1.22 -41.93
N ARG A 466 4.50 1.51 -40.97
CA ARG A 466 5.12 0.51 -40.08
C ARG A 466 4.91 0.86 -38.62
N PHE A 467 4.81 -0.17 -37.78
CA PHE A 467 4.67 -0.03 -36.33
C PHE A 467 5.95 -0.49 -35.60
N THR A 468 6.38 0.31 -34.63
CA THR A 468 7.48 0.02 -33.69
C THR A 468 6.95 -0.04 -32.26
N VAL A 469 7.66 -0.71 -31.35
CA VAL A 469 7.32 -0.74 -29.92
C VAL A 469 8.45 -0.19 -29.06
N SER A 470 8.09 0.60 -28.04
CA SER A 470 8.95 0.98 -26.93
C SER A 470 8.35 0.45 -25.62
N TRP A 471 9.12 -0.28 -24.83
CA TRP A 471 8.71 -0.89 -23.57
C TRP A 471 9.20 -0.07 -22.38
N TYR A 472 8.30 0.25 -21.45
CA TYR A 472 8.60 1.04 -20.26
C TYR A 472 8.23 0.30 -18.98
N TYR A 473 8.98 0.60 -17.93
CA TYR A 473 8.78 0.13 -16.57
C TYR A 473 8.69 1.32 -15.61
N ARG A 474 7.70 1.30 -14.73
CA ARG A 474 7.39 2.35 -13.77
C ARG A 474 7.53 1.81 -12.35
N LEU A 475 8.36 2.50 -11.57
CA LEU A 475 8.57 2.22 -10.15
C LEU A 475 7.45 2.86 -9.31
N PRO A 476 6.73 2.08 -8.47
CA PRO A 476 5.75 2.62 -7.53
C PRO A 476 6.47 3.25 -6.32
N LEU A 477 7.01 4.45 -6.49
CA LEU A 477 7.55 5.25 -5.38
C LEU A 477 6.42 5.79 -4.49
N ARG A 478 6.71 6.00 -3.21
CA ARG A 478 5.71 6.45 -2.23
C ARG A 478 5.38 7.94 -2.42
N SER A 479 4.20 8.21 -3.00
CA SER A 479 3.33 9.40 -2.89
C SER A 479 3.87 10.82 -3.12
N ASP A 480 5.13 11.13 -2.81
CA ASP A 480 5.69 12.50 -2.86
C ASP A 480 6.90 12.63 -3.82
N ASP A 481 7.43 11.51 -4.36
CA ASP A 481 8.56 11.51 -5.30
C ASP A 481 8.11 11.35 -6.77
N VAL A 482 8.89 11.94 -7.67
CA VAL A 482 8.66 11.93 -9.13
C VAL A 482 8.65 10.50 -9.67
N VAL A 483 7.59 10.16 -10.40
CA VAL A 483 7.46 8.89 -11.12
C VAL A 483 8.52 8.81 -12.21
N ILE A 484 9.50 7.92 -12.06
CA ILE A 484 10.54 7.67 -13.06
C ILE A 484 10.06 6.52 -13.96
N ASP A 485 9.76 6.85 -15.21
CA ASP A 485 9.49 5.89 -16.28
C ASP A 485 10.81 5.48 -16.96
N GLU A 486 11.22 4.21 -16.79
CA GLU A 486 12.46 3.67 -17.31
C GLU A 486 12.23 2.92 -18.64
N LEU A 487 13.00 3.27 -19.68
CA LEU A 487 12.98 2.56 -20.96
C LEU A 487 13.67 1.20 -20.84
N LEU A 488 12.93 0.12 -21.11
CA LEU A 488 13.45 -1.25 -21.12
C LEU A 488 14.14 -1.57 -22.45
N ALA A 489 13.42 -1.40 -23.57
CA ALA A 489 13.95 -1.49 -24.92
C ALA A 489 12.97 -0.91 -25.96
N THR A 490 13.53 -0.51 -27.11
CA THR A 490 12.80 -0.12 -28.32
C THR A 490 13.13 -1.08 -29.46
N MET A 491 12.13 -1.51 -30.22
CA MET A 491 12.30 -2.30 -31.45
C MET A 491 11.90 -1.44 -32.65
N ASP A 492 12.91 -1.06 -33.45
CA ASP A 492 12.81 -0.09 -34.54
C ASP A 492 12.21 -0.72 -35.83
N THR A 493 11.94 0.14 -36.82
CA THR A 493 11.30 -0.12 -38.13
C THR A 493 12.02 -1.17 -39.00
N ASP A 494 13.29 -1.42 -38.72
CA ASP A 494 14.18 -2.39 -39.38
C ASP A 494 14.40 -3.68 -38.55
N TRP A 495 13.70 -3.82 -37.41
CA TRP A 495 13.86 -4.86 -36.40
C TRP A 495 15.08 -4.73 -35.48
N THR A 496 15.83 -3.63 -35.54
CA THR A 496 16.94 -3.37 -34.62
C THR A 496 16.39 -3.14 -33.20
N LEU A 497 16.95 -3.89 -32.25
CA LEU A 497 16.59 -3.81 -30.83
C LEU A 497 17.58 -2.90 -30.08
N VAL A 498 17.10 -1.76 -29.60
CA VAL A 498 17.84 -0.82 -28.74
C VAL A 498 17.43 -1.05 -27.29
N VAL A 499 18.27 -1.73 -26.51
CA VAL A 499 18.00 -2.05 -25.09
C VAL A 499 18.53 -0.94 -24.18
N GLY A 500 17.71 -0.53 -23.19
CA GLY A 500 18.09 0.45 -22.18
C GLY A 500 19.21 -0.04 -21.26
N ASP A 501 20.01 0.89 -20.72
CA ASP A 501 21.30 0.56 -20.11
C ASP A 501 21.22 -0.43 -18.93
N ARG A 502 20.19 -0.34 -18.07
CA ARG A 502 19.95 -1.29 -16.96
C ARG A 502 19.77 -2.72 -17.47
N ASN A 503 19.05 -2.91 -18.56
CA ASN A 503 18.65 -4.24 -19.06
C ASN A 503 19.59 -4.78 -20.14
N LYS A 504 20.51 -3.96 -20.65
CA LYS A 504 21.50 -4.31 -21.68
C LYS A 504 22.28 -5.59 -21.36
N ARG A 505 22.68 -5.80 -20.10
CA ARG A 505 23.37 -7.03 -19.66
C ARG A 505 22.43 -8.24 -19.66
N ARG A 506 21.21 -8.09 -19.11
CA ARG A 506 20.21 -9.15 -18.99
C ARG A 506 19.74 -9.62 -20.37
N ALA A 507 19.55 -8.70 -21.31
CA ALA A 507 19.24 -9.01 -22.71
C ALA A 507 20.40 -9.73 -23.43
N GLN A 508 21.65 -9.30 -23.22
CA GLN A 508 22.82 -10.01 -23.75
C GLN A 508 22.97 -11.44 -23.21
N ASN A 509 22.59 -11.66 -21.95
CA ASN A 509 22.56 -12.99 -21.33
C ASN A 509 21.33 -13.83 -21.75
N GLY A 510 20.36 -13.25 -22.46
CA GLY A 510 19.10 -13.90 -22.81
C GLY A 510 18.07 -14.01 -21.67
N GLU A 511 18.31 -13.39 -20.51
CA GLU A 511 17.38 -13.35 -19.38
C GLU A 511 16.09 -12.57 -19.69
N ILE A 512 16.21 -11.55 -20.56
CA ILE A 512 15.09 -10.77 -21.09
C ILE A 512 15.11 -10.89 -22.61
N ILE A 513 13.99 -11.29 -23.18
CA ILE A 513 13.81 -11.55 -24.61
C ILE A 513 12.72 -10.62 -25.13
N PHE A 514 13.06 -9.84 -26.15
CA PHE A 514 12.11 -9.03 -26.90
C PHE A 514 11.90 -9.70 -28.27
N SER A 515 10.65 -9.88 -28.66
CA SER A 515 10.29 -10.53 -29.91
C SER A 515 9.03 -9.93 -30.51
N LYS A 516 8.75 -10.28 -31.76
CA LYS A 516 7.50 -9.94 -32.45
C LYS A 516 6.92 -11.21 -33.08
N PRO A 517 6.03 -11.92 -32.37
CA PRO A 517 5.44 -13.16 -32.86
C PRO A 517 4.59 -12.99 -34.12
N THR A 518 3.91 -11.84 -34.29
CA THR A 518 2.99 -11.56 -35.40
C THR A 518 3.10 -10.10 -35.84
N VAL A 519 2.47 -9.70 -36.95
CA VAL A 519 2.60 -8.32 -37.50
C VAL A 519 2.05 -7.24 -36.55
N ASP A 520 1.07 -7.63 -35.72
CA ASP A 520 0.28 -6.83 -34.78
C ASP A 520 0.65 -7.03 -33.30
N THR A 521 1.47 -8.03 -32.94
CA THR A 521 1.83 -8.34 -31.55
C THR A 521 3.34 -8.30 -31.31
N PHE A 522 3.76 -7.57 -30.28
CA PHE A 522 5.11 -7.59 -29.74
C PHE A 522 5.11 -8.28 -28.37
N SER A 523 6.12 -9.10 -28.08
CA SER A 523 6.26 -9.81 -26.81
C SER A 523 7.55 -9.43 -26.08
N LEU A 524 7.42 -9.11 -24.80
CA LEU A 524 8.49 -8.96 -23.82
C LEU A 524 8.39 -10.14 -22.84
N ARG A 525 9.42 -10.97 -22.81
CA ARG A 525 9.52 -12.11 -21.91
C ARG A 525 10.73 -12.00 -21.00
N ILE A 526 10.50 -12.00 -19.69
CA ILE A 526 11.53 -12.13 -18.66
C ILE A 526 11.55 -13.59 -18.25
N GLN A 527 12.69 -14.28 -18.43
CA GLN A 527 12.80 -15.72 -18.13
C GLN A 527 12.69 -16.02 -16.64
N TRP A 528 13.19 -15.12 -15.79
CA TRP A 528 13.21 -15.25 -14.33
C TRP A 528 12.99 -13.87 -13.70
N THR A 529 11.81 -13.58 -13.13
CA THR A 529 11.58 -12.28 -12.49
C THR A 529 12.21 -12.17 -11.10
N SER A 530 12.85 -11.03 -10.87
CA SER A 530 13.39 -10.63 -9.57
C SER A 530 12.44 -9.67 -8.86
N GLU A 531 12.67 -9.41 -7.57
CA GLU A 531 11.98 -8.33 -6.85
C GLU A 531 12.18 -6.95 -7.50
N THR A 532 13.26 -6.75 -8.28
CA THR A 532 13.50 -5.49 -9.02
C THR A 532 12.68 -5.37 -10.31
N ASP A 533 11.96 -6.42 -10.69
CA ASP A 533 11.02 -6.46 -11.81
C ASP A 533 9.56 -6.25 -11.36
N ARG A 534 9.32 -5.94 -10.08
CA ARG A 534 7.97 -5.62 -9.55
C ARG A 534 7.64 -4.16 -9.85
N GLY A 535 6.48 -3.91 -10.45
CA GLY A 535 6.07 -2.56 -10.86
C GLY A 535 5.06 -2.58 -11.99
N ASP A 536 4.78 -1.41 -12.55
CA ASP A 536 3.85 -1.25 -13.66
C ASP A 536 4.60 -1.24 -14.98
N TYR A 537 4.17 -2.07 -15.93
CA TYR A 537 4.71 -2.12 -17.28
C TYR A 537 3.72 -1.47 -18.25
N TYR A 538 4.22 -0.71 -19.22
CA TYR A 538 3.42 -0.23 -20.33
C TYR A 538 4.23 -0.23 -21.63
N CYS A 539 3.53 -0.29 -22.76
CA CYS A 539 4.15 -0.19 -24.08
C CYS A 539 3.63 1.05 -24.82
N ILE A 540 4.49 1.64 -25.65
CA ILE A 540 4.12 2.67 -26.62
C ILE A 540 4.29 2.07 -28.01
N ILE A 541 3.24 2.11 -28.82
CA ILE A 541 3.33 1.80 -30.24
C ILE A 541 3.43 3.11 -31.00
N SER A 542 4.41 3.22 -31.89
CA SER A 542 4.53 4.34 -32.82
C SER A 542 4.30 3.88 -34.25
N ALA A 543 3.48 4.63 -34.97
CA ALA A 543 3.26 4.47 -36.41
C ALA A 543 4.22 5.39 -37.16
N TRP A 544 4.88 4.84 -38.18
CA TRP A 544 5.84 5.52 -39.04
C TRP A 544 5.42 5.42 -40.48
N SER A 545 5.48 6.53 -41.22
CA SER A 545 5.32 6.56 -42.68
C SER A 545 6.66 6.82 -43.35
N ARG A 546 6.79 6.33 -44.59
CA ARG A 546 8.00 6.43 -45.41
C ARG A 546 7.89 7.63 -46.35
N GLN A 547 8.80 8.60 -46.22
CA GLN A 547 8.86 9.77 -47.09
C GLN A 547 9.61 9.49 -48.40
N ARG A 548 9.47 10.38 -49.40
CA ARG A 548 10.15 10.26 -50.72
C ARG A 548 11.68 10.22 -50.67
N ASN A 549 12.30 10.81 -49.65
CA ASN A 549 13.74 10.71 -49.37
C ASN A 549 14.17 9.34 -48.79
N ASN A 550 13.23 8.39 -48.68
CA ASN A 550 13.39 7.07 -48.08
C ASN A 550 13.61 7.07 -46.55
N SER A 551 13.38 8.20 -45.86
CA SER A 551 13.37 8.27 -44.40
C SER A 551 12.03 7.81 -43.83
N TRP A 552 12.05 7.41 -42.55
CA TRP A 552 10.85 7.13 -41.77
C TRP A 552 10.55 8.33 -40.86
N VAL A 553 9.30 8.78 -40.86
CA VAL A 553 8.82 9.83 -39.95
C VAL A 553 7.68 9.28 -39.11
N LYS A 554 7.76 9.51 -37.79
CA LYS A 554 6.71 9.14 -36.85
C LYS A 554 5.51 10.04 -37.10
N ILE A 555 4.36 9.43 -37.37
CA ILE A 555 3.10 10.14 -37.64
C ILE A 555 2.10 10.07 -36.48
N LYS A 556 2.16 9.02 -35.63
CA LYS A 556 1.30 8.89 -34.44
C LYS A 556 1.95 7.99 -33.41
N GLU A 557 1.66 8.21 -32.14
CA GLU A 557 2.00 7.29 -31.05
C GLU A 557 0.82 7.08 -30.11
N VAL A 558 0.67 5.86 -29.61
CA VAL A 558 -0.40 5.46 -28.69
C VAL A 558 0.21 4.65 -27.54
N VAL A 559 -0.14 5.04 -26.32
CA VAL A 559 0.34 4.43 -25.07
C VAL A 559 -0.67 3.41 -24.57
N SER A 560 -0.23 2.23 -24.17
CA SER A 560 -1.09 1.21 -23.56
C SER A 560 -1.55 1.60 -22.16
N THR A 561 -2.68 1.04 -21.71
CA THR A 561 -2.96 0.98 -20.28
C THR A 561 -1.83 0.23 -19.56
N PRO A 562 -1.30 0.71 -18.42
CA PRO A 562 -0.28 -0.02 -17.67
C PRO A 562 -0.83 -1.33 -17.08
N VAL A 563 0.05 -2.33 -16.96
CA VAL A 563 -0.22 -3.62 -16.34
C VAL A 563 0.71 -3.82 -15.16
N SER A 564 0.12 -3.97 -13.97
CA SER A 564 0.82 -4.13 -12.70
C SER A 564 1.29 -5.57 -12.48
N ILE A 565 2.61 -5.77 -12.39
CA ILE A 565 3.23 -7.08 -12.14
C ILE A 565 3.68 -7.14 -10.67
N PHE A 566 2.83 -7.75 -9.84
CA PHE A 566 3.06 -7.91 -8.40
C PHE A 566 2.54 -9.26 -7.90
N TRP A 567 3.36 -9.94 -7.10
CA TRP A 567 2.99 -11.08 -6.27
C TRP A 567 2.96 -10.69 -4.79
N PRO A 568 2.24 -11.43 -3.93
CA PRO A 568 2.32 -11.26 -2.48
C PRO A 568 3.70 -11.67 -1.96
N MET A 569 4.38 -10.75 -1.28
CA MET A 569 5.62 -11.04 -0.57
C MET A 569 5.28 -11.81 0.70
N GLN A 570 5.40 -13.14 0.67
CA GLN A 570 5.40 -13.96 1.88
C GLN A 570 6.85 -14.11 2.35
N ASP A 571 7.12 -13.74 3.60
CA ASP A 571 8.46 -13.82 4.18
C ASP A 571 8.99 -15.27 4.12
N TYR A 572 10.26 -15.42 3.72
CA TYR A 572 10.94 -16.71 3.77
C TYR A 572 11.09 -17.14 5.22
N ALA A 573 10.45 -18.23 5.62
CA ALA A 573 10.53 -18.76 6.98
C ALA A 573 11.37 -20.03 7.02
N LEU A 574 12.30 -20.11 7.97
CA LEU A 574 13.19 -21.26 8.17
C LEU A 574 13.13 -21.71 9.63
N THR A 575 12.73 -22.96 9.86
CA THR A 575 12.82 -23.60 11.17
C THR A 575 13.94 -24.64 11.16
N VAL A 576 14.73 -24.66 12.23
CA VAL A 576 15.87 -25.56 12.43
C VAL A 576 15.73 -26.22 13.79
N GLU A 577 15.71 -27.54 13.83
CA GLU A 577 15.62 -28.33 15.06
C GLU A 577 16.86 -29.23 15.17
N ALA A 578 17.58 -29.13 16.28
CA ALA A 578 18.68 -30.04 16.60
C ALA A 578 18.18 -31.15 17.53
N VAL A 579 18.33 -32.40 17.09
CA VAL A 579 17.89 -33.60 17.82
C VAL A 579 19.11 -34.45 18.18
N LYS A 580 19.30 -34.70 19.48
CA LYS A 580 20.32 -35.63 20.00
C LYS A 580 19.85 -37.07 19.80
N LEU A 581 20.62 -37.88 19.08
CA LEU A 581 20.18 -39.24 18.73
C LEU A 581 20.25 -40.24 19.90
N LYS A 582 21.22 -40.07 20.81
CA LYS A 582 21.40 -40.97 21.98
C LYS A 582 21.94 -40.21 23.22
N PRO A 583 21.43 -40.48 24.43
CA PRO A 583 21.99 -39.93 25.67
C PRO A 583 23.18 -40.79 26.16
N PHE A 584 24.40 -40.34 25.90
CA PHE A 584 25.62 -40.91 26.51
C PHE A 584 26.43 -39.82 27.21
N PHE A 585 27.05 -40.18 28.33
CA PHE A 585 27.65 -39.25 29.30
C PHE A 585 29.02 -39.74 29.83
N MET A 586 29.81 -40.42 29.00
CA MET A 586 31.16 -40.86 29.32
C MET A 586 32.16 -40.41 28.25
N ALA A 587 33.35 -40.00 28.67
CA ALA A 587 34.43 -39.64 27.76
C ALA A 587 34.86 -40.84 26.91
N GLY A 588 35.20 -40.60 25.64
CA GLY A 588 35.57 -41.63 24.65
C GLY A 588 34.41 -42.12 23.77
N HIS A 589 33.15 -41.81 24.10
CA HIS A 589 32.01 -42.14 23.25
C HIS A 589 31.93 -41.23 22.01
N THR A 590 31.07 -41.61 21.06
CA THR A 590 30.72 -40.76 19.90
C THR A 590 29.45 -39.98 20.20
N PHE A 591 29.51 -38.66 20.07
CA PHE A 591 28.33 -37.80 20.10
C PHE A 591 27.74 -37.69 18.69
N GLU A 592 26.43 -37.90 18.57
CA GLU A 592 25.68 -37.73 17.31
C GLU A 592 24.48 -36.80 17.55
N MET A 593 24.40 -35.73 16.75
CA MET A 593 23.21 -34.87 16.68
C MET A 593 22.80 -34.67 15.23
N THR A 594 21.52 -34.42 15.02
CA THR A 594 20.94 -34.26 13.69
C THR A 594 20.18 -32.94 13.62
N CYS A 595 20.53 -32.10 12.65
CA CYS A 595 19.88 -30.85 12.34
C CYS A 595 18.79 -31.11 11.29
N LYS A 596 17.52 -31.00 11.68
CA LYS A 596 16.36 -31.05 10.79
C LYS A 596 15.97 -29.64 10.38
N VAL A 597 15.65 -29.46 9.10
CA VAL A 597 15.40 -28.16 8.48
C VAL A 597 14.05 -28.18 7.79
N SER A 598 13.25 -27.14 8.01
CA SER A 598 11.97 -26.95 7.31
C SER A 598 11.87 -25.50 6.86
N SER A 599 11.75 -25.28 5.56
CA SER A 599 11.57 -23.95 4.97
C SER A 599 10.19 -23.80 4.36
N GLN A 600 9.56 -22.65 4.55
CA GLN A 600 8.33 -22.24 3.89
C GLN A 600 8.64 -21.11 2.91
N ASN A 601 7.86 -21.04 1.82
CA ASN A 601 7.90 -19.99 0.79
C ASN A 601 9.21 -19.96 -0.04
N ILE A 602 10.11 -20.94 0.10
CA ILE A 602 11.30 -21.11 -0.73
C ILE A 602 11.09 -22.23 -1.74
N LYS A 603 11.19 -21.91 -3.03
CA LYS A 603 11.09 -22.86 -4.15
C LYS A 603 12.44 -23.54 -4.33
N SER A 604 12.48 -24.88 -4.21
CA SER A 604 13.70 -25.70 -4.37
C SER A 604 14.94 -25.23 -3.56
N PRO A 605 14.83 -25.10 -2.22
CA PRO A 605 15.92 -24.60 -1.38
C PRO A 605 17.17 -25.49 -1.43
N ARG A 606 18.35 -24.86 -1.38
CA ARG A 606 19.59 -25.50 -0.92
C ARG A 606 19.94 -24.99 0.46
N TYR A 607 20.65 -25.79 1.26
CA TYR A 607 21.06 -25.39 2.61
C TYR A 607 22.57 -25.49 2.77
N SER A 608 23.17 -24.49 3.42
CA SER A 608 24.49 -24.62 4.04
C SER A 608 24.34 -24.71 5.55
N VAL A 609 25.10 -25.58 6.19
CA VAL A 609 25.03 -25.85 7.62
C VAL A 609 26.39 -25.59 8.27
N LEU A 610 26.40 -24.86 9.37
CA LEU A 610 27.58 -24.59 10.20
C LEU A 610 27.28 -25.05 11.62
N ILE A 611 28.17 -25.88 12.18
CA ILE A 611 28.08 -26.29 13.59
C ILE A 611 28.92 -25.34 14.44
N THR A 612 28.30 -24.75 15.45
CA THR A 612 28.95 -23.90 16.44
C THR A 612 28.89 -24.53 17.83
N ALA A 613 29.86 -24.18 18.68
CA ALA A 613 29.87 -24.53 20.09
C ALA A 613 30.16 -23.30 20.96
N GLU A 614 29.37 -23.14 22.03
CA GLU A 614 29.56 -22.17 23.10
C GLU A 614 30.19 -22.89 24.29
N LYS A 615 31.41 -22.50 24.69
CA LYS A 615 32.11 -23.08 25.85
C LYS A 615 31.95 -22.18 27.08
N LEU A 616 31.55 -22.76 28.21
CA LEU A 616 31.27 -22.04 29.46
C LEU A 616 32.51 -21.47 30.17
N LEU A 617 33.71 -21.95 29.81
CA LEU A 617 34.98 -21.41 30.27
C LEU A 617 35.58 -20.59 29.12
N ALA A 618 35.40 -19.27 29.18
CA ALA A 618 35.89 -18.34 28.18
C ALA A 618 37.43 -18.29 28.19
N ASP A 619 38.03 -18.86 27.17
CA ASP A 619 39.45 -18.62 26.86
C ASP A 619 39.61 -17.15 26.42
N GLN A 620 40.66 -16.47 26.88
CA GLN A 620 40.75 -15.00 26.86
C GLN A 620 40.92 -14.37 25.46
N SER A 621 40.85 -15.17 24.39
CA SER A 621 41.11 -14.76 23.01
C SER A 621 39.87 -14.31 22.22
N ASN A 622 38.64 -14.61 22.66
CA ASN A 622 37.42 -14.29 21.89
C ASN A 622 36.24 -13.83 22.79
N PRO A 623 35.80 -12.55 22.73
CA PRO A 623 34.81 -12.00 23.65
C PRO A 623 33.37 -12.53 23.47
N ASN A 624 33.07 -13.25 22.39
CA ASN A 624 31.74 -13.78 22.07
C ASN A 624 31.58 -15.31 22.29
N GLY A 625 32.57 -16.00 22.87
CA GLY A 625 32.45 -17.38 23.40
C GLY A 625 32.07 -18.51 22.43
N THR A 626 31.91 -18.22 21.14
CA THR A 626 31.40 -19.12 20.09
C THR A 626 32.53 -19.57 19.16
N THR A 627 32.71 -20.88 19.01
CA THR A 627 33.69 -21.50 18.09
C THR A 627 32.98 -22.13 16.90
N ARG A 628 33.45 -21.88 15.67
CA ARG A 628 32.96 -22.55 14.45
C ARG A 628 33.69 -23.87 14.31
N ILE A 629 33.00 -25.01 14.27
CA ILE A 629 33.65 -26.33 14.25
C ILE A 629 33.83 -26.82 12.80
N ILE A 630 32.71 -26.97 12.10
CA ILE A 630 32.65 -27.58 10.78
C ILE A 630 31.46 -27.01 10.01
N SER A 631 31.65 -26.75 8.73
CA SER A 631 30.62 -26.27 7.82
C SER A 631 30.45 -27.17 6.60
N LEU A 632 29.26 -27.15 6.03
CA LEU A 632 28.86 -27.82 4.80
C LEU A 632 28.21 -26.74 3.92
N ASN A 633 28.77 -26.49 2.73
CA ASN A 633 28.24 -25.46 1.84
C ASN A 633 26.98 -25.94 1.08
N GLN A 634 26.34 -25.04 0.32
CA GLN A 634 25.14 -25.35 -0.47
C GLN A 634 25.31 -26.51 -1.47
N ASP A 635 26.54 -26.82 -1.88
CA ASP A 635 26.91 -27.90 -2.80
C ASP A 635 27.32 -29.19 -2.07
N SER A 636 27.04 -29.26 -0.75
CA SER A 636 27.36 -30.38 0.14
C SER A 636 28.86 -30.66 0.32
N VAL A 637 29.72 -29.67 0.03
CA VAL A 637 31.17 -29.73 0.29
C VAL A 637 31.45 -29.31 1.74
N VAL A 638 32.11 -30.20 2.48
CA VAL A 638 32.46 -30.01 3.88
C VAL A 638 33.77 -29.25 4.02
N ARG A 639 33.83 -28.31 4.96
CA ARG A 639 35.02 -27.56 5.36
C ARG A 639 35.16 -27.57 6.89
N ARG A 640 36.39 -27.79 7.37
CA ARG A 640 36.74 -27.57 8.78
C ARG A 640 36.97 -26.07 8.99
N GLU A 641 36.47 -25.54 10.10
CA GLU A 641 36.56 -24.13 10.46
C GLU A 641 37.62 -23.99 11.57
N ASP A 642 37.28 -23.48 12.76
CA ASP A 642 38.20 -23.22 13.88
C ASP A 642 38.52 -24.48 14.71
N TRP A 643 38.60 -25.67 14.09
CA TRP A 643 38.90 -26.92 14.80
C TRP A 643 40.40 -27.03 15.14
N THR A 644 40.75 -26.73 16.40
CA THR A 644 42.14 -26.61 16.87
C THR A 644 42.78 -27.93 17.34
N ASP A 645 42.02 -29.01 17.49
CA ASP A 645 42.52 -30.31 17.99
C ASP A 645 43.30 -31.08 16.89
N GLN A 646 44.60 -30.78 16.80
CA GLN A 646 45.53 -31.41 15.85
C GLN A 646 45.74 -32.91 16.08
N ALA A 647 45.35 -33.47 17.23
CA ALA A 647 45.41 -34.91 17.47
C ALA A 647 44.17 -35.63 16.91
N ARG A 648 43.05 -34.92 16.75
CA ARG A 648 41.74 -35.46 16.34
C ARG A 648 41.25 -34.84 15.02
N VAL A 649 42.12 -34.84 14.01
CA VAL A 649 41.89 -34.18 12.70
C VAL A 649 40.61 -34.65 12.00
N ASP A 650 40.32 -35.95 12.06
CA ASP A 650 39.10 -36.58 11.53
C ASP A 650 38.08 -36.89 12.63
N GLY A 651 38.20 -36.23 13.78
CA GLY A 651 37.33 -36.38 14.95
C GLY A 651 35.92 -35.85 14.77
N VAL A 652 35.69 -34.99 13.78
CA VAL A 652 34.41 -34.34 13.51
C VAL A 652 33.98 -34.54 12.06
N VAL A 653 32.72 -34.94 11.88
CA VAL A 653 32.11 -35.20 10.56
C VAL A 653 30.75 -34.53 10.51
N LEU A 654 30.46 -33.86 9.39
CA LEU A 654 29.16 -33.30 9.06
C LEU A 654 28.75 -33.86 7.70
N GLU A 655 27.62 -34.55 7.64
CA GLU A 655 27.10 -35.17 6.41
C GLU A 655 25.65 -34.78 6.16
N LYS A 656 25.27 -34.74 4.88
CA LYS A 656 23.89 -34.59 4.45
C LYS A 656 23.24 -35.99 4.39
N VAL A 657 22.24 -36.23 5.24
CA VAL A 657 21.54 -37.53 5.32
C VAL A 657 20.35 -37.53 4.35
N GLU A 658 19.56 -36.46 4.36
CA GLU A 658 18.45 -36.24 3.43
C GLU A 658 18.52 -34.82 2.85
N ALA A 659 17.55 -34.43 2.00
CA ALA A 659 17.48 -33.07 1.47
C ALA A 659 17.48 -31.99 2.58
N ASN A 660 16.79 -32.31 3.68
CA ASN A 660 16.44 -31.42 4.79
C ASN A 660 17.03 -31.88 6.14
N GLU A 661 17.89 -32.91 6.15
CA GLU A 661 18.43 -33.51 7.38
C GLU A 661 19.95 -33.66 7.29
N PHE A 662 20.66 -33.11 8.28
CA PHE A 662 22.12 -33.05 8.35
C PHE A 662 22.61 -33.64 9.66
N ARG A 663 23.58 -34.56 9.61
CA ARG A 663 24.07 -35.27 10.79
C ARG A 663 25.49 -34.86 11.11
N TYR A 664 25.69 -34.40 12.34
CA TYR A 664 26.98 -34.10 12.92
C TYR A 664 27.41 -35.23 13.86
N ARG A 665 28.67 -35.66 13.74
CA ARG A 665 29.32 -36.60 14.64
C ARG A 665 30.60 -36.02 15.21
N MET A 666 30.83 -36.26 16.49
CA MET A 666 32.11 -36.07 17.15
C MET A 666 32.56 -37.39 17.78
N TYR A 667 33.64 -37.96 17.27
CA TYR A 667 34.25 -39.19 17.79
C TYR A 667 35.13 -38.89 19.02
N GLN A 668 35.22 -39.86 19.94
CA GLN A 668 36.09 -39.82 21.11
C GLN A 668 35.95 -38.52 21.94
N THR A 669 34.73 -38.23 22.40
CA THR A 669 34.45 -36.99 23.13
C THR A 669 35.26 -36.88 24.43
N GLN A 670 35.80 -35.71 24.71
CA GLN A 670 36.61 -35.42 25.90
C GLN A 670 35.85 -34.48 26.85
N ILE A 671 36.23 -34.45 28.13
CA ILE A 671 35.61 -33.55 29.13
C ILE A 671 35.72 -32.06 28.71
N SER A 672 36.76 -31.71 27.94
CA SER A 672 37.00 -30.39 27.31
C SER A 672 36.07 -30.07 26.12
N ASP A 673 35.31 -31.04 25.61
CA ASP A 673 34.28 -30.86 24.57
C ASP A 673 32.92 -30.43 25.18
N ALA A 674 32.81 -30.28 26.52
CA ALA A 674 31.61 -29.80 27.20
C ALA A 674 31.22 -28.38 26.74
N GLY A 675 29.93 -28.16 26.49
CA GLY A 675 29.42 -26.89 25.96
C GLY A 675 28.03 -27.02 25.32
N LEU A 676 27.53 -25.91 24.77
CA LEU A 676 26.25 -25.83 24.07
C LEU A 676 26.50 -25.81 22.56
N TYR A 677 25.99 -26.81 21.85
CA TYR A 677 26.18 -26.97 20.41
C TYR A 677 24.93 -26.54 19.65
N ARG A 678 25.10 -25.86 18.52
CA ARG A 678 24.00 -25.41 17.66
C ARG A 678 24.27 -25.71 16.18
N CYS A 679 23.19 -25.87 15.44
CA CYS A 679 23.20 -25.83 13.98
C CYS A 679 22.80 -24.41 13.55
N VAL A 680 23.70 -23.73 12.83
CA VAL A 680 23.40 -22.52 12.06
C VAL A 680 23.11 -22.98 10.63
N VAL A 681 21.92 -22.71 10.10
CA VAL A 681 21.54 -23.12 8.75
C VAL A 681 21.15 -21.90 7.94
N THR A 682 21.71 -21.76 6.74
CA THR A 682 21.31 -20.77 5.76
C THR A 682 20.61 -21.47 4.61
N ALA A 683 19.39 -21.03 4.28
CA ALA A 683 18.67 -21.44 3.09
C ALA A 683 19.03 -20.51 1.92
N TRP A 684 19.30 -21.13 0.78
CA TRP A 684 19.67 -20.49 -0.47
C TRP A 684 18.57 -20.73 -1.49
N SER A 685 18.09 -19.66 -2.13
CA SER A 685 17.24 -19.76 -3.33
C SER A 685 18.08 -19.50 -4.58
N PRO A 686 17.67 -20.01 -5.75
CA PRO A 686 18.23 -19.55 -7.00
C PRO A 686 18.02 -18.04 -7.16
N ASP A 687 18.92 -17.40 -7.90
CA ASP A 687 18.71 -16.08 -8.45
C ASP A 687 18.69 -16.20 -9.98
N GLY A 688 17.98 -15.31 -10.67
CA GLY A 688 17.65 -15.46 -12.09
C GLY A 688 18.83 -15.65 -13.06
N GLY A 689 20.06 -15.32 -12.64
CA GLY A 689 21.30 -15.57 -13.41
C GLY A 689 21.98 -16.93 -13.16
N GLY A 690 21.34 -17.88 -12.45
CA GLY A 690 21.95 -19.17 -12.07
C GLY A 690 22.94 -19.10 -10.88
N MET A 691 23.06 -17.92 -10.27
CA MET A 691 23.71 -17.70 -8.98
C MET A 691 22.77 -18.12 -7.84
N TRP A 692 23.30 -18.31 -6.63
CA TRP A 692 22.49 -18.60 -5.44
C TRP A 692 22.55 -17.41 -4.49
N ARG A 693 21.39 -17.01 -3.93
CA ARG A 693 21.27 -15.93 -2.94
C ARG A 693 20.84 -16.48 -1.57
N GLU A 694 21.38 -15.90 -0.49
CA GLU A 694 20.92 -16.19 0.86
C GLU A 694 19.47 -15.68 1.01
N ALA A 695 18.53 -16.60 1.22
CA ALA A 695 17.11 -16.29 1.36
C ALA A 695 16.76 -15.97 2.82
N VAL A 696 17.25 -16.81 3.75
CA VAL A 696 17.02 -16.69 5.20
C VAL A 696 18.00 -17.58 5.97
N ASN A 697 18.38 -17.18 7.18
CA ASN A 697 19.15 -18.00 8.11
C ASN A 697 18.36 -18.36 9.37
N GLY A 698 18.78 -19.43 10.04
CA GLY A 698 18.08 -20.02 11.18
C GLY A 698 19.04 -20.69 12.15
N LEU A 699 18.70 -20.60 13.44
CA LEU A 699 19.46 -21.17 14.55
C LEU A 699 18.65 -22.29 15.19
N SER A 700 19.30 -23.42 15.47
CA SER A 700 18.66 -24.50 16.23
C SER A 700 18.50 -24.17 17.73
N ASN A 701 17.64 -24.93 18.39
CA ASN A 701 17.75 -25.15 19.83
C ASN A 701 19.17 -25.62 20.20
N PRO A 702 19.72 -25.25 21.36
CA PRO A 702 21.02 -25.72 21.80
C PRO A 702 20.95 -27.16 22.29
N ILE A 703 21.97 -27.95 21.95
CA ILE A 703 22.23 -29.27 22.53
C ILE A 703 23.37 -29.14 23.53
N GLN A 704 23.08 -29.34 24.81
CA GLN A 704 24.10 -29.36 25.86
C GLN A 704 24.85 -30.70 25.85
N ILE A 705 26.17 -30.63 25.73
CA ILE A 705 27.10 -31.70 26.07
C ILE A 705 27.64 -31.40 27.46
N ASP A 706 27.34 -32.29 28.40
CA ASP A 706 27.83 -32.27 29.77
C ASP A 706 28.36 -33.67 30.11
N PHE A 707 29.29 -33.76 31.06
CA PHE A 707 29.88 -35.02 31.53
C PHE A 707 29.57 -35.18 33.00
N GLN A 708 28.87 -36.26 33.36
CA GLN A 708 28.60 -36.61 34.75
C GLN A 708 29.91 -36.96 35.46
N THR A 709 30.53 -35.94 36.05
CA THR A 709 31.82 -36.02 36.76
C THR A 709 31.66 -36.30 38.25
N SER A 710 30.41 -36.34 38.75
CA SER A 710 30.07 -36.95 40.03
C SER A 710 30.24 -38.47 39.93
N GLY A 711 31.40 -38.98 40.34
CA GLY A 711 31.52 -40.39 40.70
C GLY A 711 30.48 -40.76 41.77
N PRO A 712 30.05 -42.04 41.85
CA PRO A 712 29.08 -42.49 42.85
C PRO A 712 29.49 -42.05 44.26
N VAL A 713 28.54 -41.51 45.03
CA VAL A 713 28.77 -41.09 46.40
C VAL A 713 28.60 -42.32 47.30
N PHE A 714 29.59 -42.58 48.14
CA PHE A 714 29.60 -43.72 49.05
C PHE A 714 29.57 -43.25 50.49
N ASN A 715 28.72 -43.89 51.30
CA ASN A 715 28.65 -43.67 52.73
C ASN A 715 29.17 -44.93 53.45
N ILE A 716 30.06 -44.75 54.43
CA ILE A 716 30.66 -45.86 55.19
C ILE A 716 30.10 -45.80 56.61
N SER A 717 29.37 -46.84 56.99
CA SER A 717 28.87 -46.99 58.36
C SER A 717 29.60 -48.12 59.07
N VAL A 718 29.89 -47.91 60.36
CA VAL A 718 30.49 -48.92 61.23
C VAL A 718 29.49 -49.27 62.33
N HIS A 719 29.22 -50.57 62.49
CA HIS A 719 28.24 -51.11 63.41
C HIS A 719 28.86 -52.21 64.27
N SER A 720 28.61 -52.20 65.58
CA SER A 720 28.98 -53.29 66.49
C SER A 720 27.74 -54.05 66.92
N ASP A 721 27.88 -55.36 67.12
CA ASP A 721 26.85 -56.20 67.76
C ASP A 721 26.56 -55.78 69.22
N SER A 722 27.54 -55.15 69.87
CA SER A 722 27.49 -54.74 71.27
C SER A 722 28.23 -53.41 71.51
N PRO A 723 27.63 -52.43 72.22
CA PRO A 723 28.28 -51.15 72.57
C PRO A 723 29.11 -51.21 73.86
N THR A 724 28.95 -52.28 74.64
CA THR A 724 29.62 -52.53 75.92
C THR A 724 30.07 -53.98 75.97
N VAL A 725 31.35 -54.19 76.25
CA VAL A 725 32.03 -55.49 76.12
C VAL A 725 32.73 -55.82 77.43
N TYR A 726 32.67 -57.08 77.85
CA TYR A 726 33.41 -57.57 79.01
C TYR A 726 34.75 -58.21 78.61
N ARG A 727 35.70 -58.20 79.55
CA ARG A 727 37.05 -58.74 79.31
C ARG A 727 37.00 -60.22 78.94
N GLY A 728 37.64 -60.58 77.83
CA GLY A 728 37.67 -61.95 77.31
C GLY A 728 36.54 -62.29 76.32
N GLU A 729 35.56 -61.41 76.10
CA GLU A 729 34.50 -61.62 75.11
C GLU A 729 35.00 -61.41 73.67
N LEU A 730 34.16 -61.84 72.72
CA LEU A 730 34.32 -61.62 71.28
C LEU A 730 33.55 -60.37 70.86
N VAL A 731 34.17 -59.49 70.07
CA VAL A 731 33.49 -58.33 69.46
C VAL A 731 33.45 -58.51 67.95
N ASN A 732 32.28 -58.33 67.34
CA ASN A 732 32.14 -58.25 65.88
C ASN A 732 31.85 -56.81 65.46
N LEU A 733 32.81 -56.17 64.78
CA LEU A 733 32.61 -54.87 64.13
C LEU A 733 32.37 -55.08 62.64
N LEU A 734 31.27 -54.53 62.13
CA LEU A 734 30.87 -54.53 60.73
C LEU A 734 31.16 -53.17 60.12
N CYS A 735 31.78 -53.15 58.95
CA CYS A 735 31.93 -51.99 58.08
C CYS A 735 31.05 -52.23 56.85
N ILE A 736 30.04 -51.38 56.68
CA ILE A 736 28.99 -51.49 55.66
C ILE A 736 29.10 -50.27 54.74
N ILE A 737 29.31 -50.53 53.44
CA ILE A 737 29.42 -49.51 52.39
C ILE A 737 28.07 -49.38 51.69
N ALA A 738 27.45 -48.19 51.76
CA ALA A 738 26.25 -47.85 51.00
C ALA A 738 26.63 -47.00 49.77
N ILE A 739 26.02 -47.27 48.62
CA ILE A 739 26.10 -46.41 47.43
C ILE A 739 24.84 -45.55 47.38
N GLU A 740 24.98 -44.23 47.25
CA GLU A 740 23.91 -43.32 46.86
C GLU A 740 24.15 -42.84 45.43
N GLY A 741 23.26 -43.25 44.51
CA GLY A 741 23.34 -42.90 43.09
C GLY A 741 23.24 -44.10 42.14
N VAL A 742 23.74 -43.92 40.91
CA VAL A 742 23.77 -44.98 39.90
C VAL A 742 24.81 -46.03 40.28
N THR A 743 24.38 -47.28 40.46
CA THR A 743 25.23 -48.39 40.87
C THR A 743 25.94 -49.02 39.66
N PRO A 744 27.29 -49.11 39.66
CA PRO A 744 28.02 -49.99 38.74
C PRO A 744 27.62 -51.45 38.97
N GLU A 745 27.83 -52.33 37.97
CA GLU A 745 27.57 -53.75 38.16
C GLU A 745 28.48 -54.34 39.27
N PRO A 746 27.97 -55.24 40.13
CA PRO A 746 28.72 -55.68 41.32
C PRO A 746 30.05 -56.40 41.05
N GLY A 747 30.30 -56.83 39.80
CA GLY A 747 31.56 -57.46 39.38
C GLY A 747 32.69 -56.47 39.10
N ASP A 748 32.39 -55.20 38.81
CA ASP A 748 33.34 -54.19 38.33
C ASP A 748 33.92 -53.31 39.44
N MET A 749 33.63 -53.64 40.70
CA MET A 749 34.02 -52.89 41.90
C MET A 749 34.81 -53.74 42.88
N SER A 750 35.96 -53.21 43.35
CA SER A 750 36.78 -53.83 44.37
C SER A 750 37.25 -52.83 45.41
N PHE A 751 37.44 -53.30 46.65
CA PHE A 751 37.76 -52.47 47.80
C PHE A 751 39.01 -52.98 48.52
N ASP A 752 39.95 -52.08 48.83
CA ASP A 752 40.92 -52.28 49.91
C ASP A 752 40.29 -51.73 51.19
N VAL A 753 40.17 -52.56 52.23
CA VAL A 753 39.52 -52.21 53.51
C VAL A 753 40.55 -52.25 54.62
N SER A 754 40.61 -51.22 55.46
CA SER A 754 41.58 -51.12 56.56
C SER A 754 40.94 -50.64 57.86
N TRP A 755 41.27 -51.32 58.96
CA TRP A 755 40.74 -51.04 60.28
C TRP A 755 41.80 -50.43 61.20
N PHE A 756 41.38 -49.41 61.93
CA PHE A 756 42.21 -48.67 62.87
C PHE A 756 41.47 -48.47 64.19
N ALA A 757 42.21 -48.31 65.29
CA ALA A 757 41.68 -47.98 66.60
C ALA A 757 42.40 -46.78 67.22
N VAL A 758 41.62 -45.83 67.75
CA VAL A 758 42.09 -44.71 68.57
C VAL A 758 41.81 -45.03 70.03
N ARG A 759 42.86 -45.26 70.82
CA ARG A 759 42.78 -45.67 72.24
C ARG A 759 42.51 -44.47 73.18
N SER A 760 41.42 -43.76 72.95
CA SER A 760 40.89 -42.66 73.79
C SER A 760 39.42 -42.34 73.47
N PHE A 761 38.72 -41.67 74.40
CA PHE A 761 37.32 -41.26 74.24
C PHE A 761 37.12 -40.07 73.28
N ALA A 762 38.21 -39.38 72.90
CA ALA A 762 38.22 -38.34 71.87
C ALA A 762 39.16 -38.78 70.72
N LEU A 763 39.06 -38.16 69.53
CA LEU A 763 40.01 -38.41 68.44
C LEU A 763 41.32 -37.61 68.63
N ASP A 764 41.87 -37.64 69.84
CA ASP A 764 43.02 -36.86 70.30
C ASP A 764 44.35 -37.64 70.29
N ARG A 765 44.32 -38.92 69.90
CA ARG A 765 45.49 -39.81 69.80
C ARG A 765 45.65 -40.36 68.40
N ALA A 766 46.90 -40.65 68.03
CA ALA A 766 47.23 -41.25 66.75
C ALA A 766 46.56 -42.64 66.58
N PRO A 767 46.01 -42.94 65.39
CA PRO A 767 45.33 -44.20 65.14
C PRO A 767 46.29 -45.38 65.03
N VAL A 768 45.91 -46.50 65.63
CA VAL A 768 46.68 -47.76 65.60
C VAL A 768 46.06 -48.68 64.56
N PHE A 769 46.83 -49.08 63.54
CA PHE A 769 46.41 -50.07 62.56
C PHE A 769 46.13 -51.43 63.21
N LEU A 770 45.01 -52.07 62.83
CA LEU A 770 44.60 -53.37 63.35
C LEU A 770 44.76 -54.49 62.31
N ALA A 771 44.11 -54.33 61.17
CA ALA A 771 44.13 -55.28 60.05
C ALA A 771 43.66 -54.60 58.76
N SER A 772 44.05 -55.14 57.60
CA SER A 772 43.50 -54.77 56.30
C SER A 772 43.21 -56.02 55.46
N LEU A 773 42.29 -55.86 54.51
CA LEU A 773 41.96 -56.82 53.47
C LEU A 773 42.17 -56.09 52.13
N ASP A 774 43.05 -56.59 51.28
CA ASP A 774 43.24 -56.02 49.95
C ASP A 774 42.18 -56.51 48.94
N ARG A 775 42.14 -55.86 47.77
CA ARG A 775 41.25 -56.21 46.65
C ARG A 775 41.41 -57.65 46.11
N LYS A 776 42.50 -58.35 46.48
CA LYS A 776 42.74 -59.77 46.15
C LYS A 776 42.27 -60.73 47.25
N GLY A 777 41.71 -60.20 48.34
CA GLY A 777 41.26 -60.96 49.50
C GLY A 777 42.38 -61.34 50.49
N ILE A 778 43.56 -60.72 50.38
CA ILE A 778 44.69 -61.00 51.26
C ILE A 778 44.52 -60.18 52.54
N VAL A 779 44.38 -60.88 53.67
CA VAL A 779 44.34 -60.26 55.00
C VAL A 779 45.76 -60.00 55.50
N THR A 780 46.05 -58.76 55.92
CA THR A 780 47.25 -58.43 56.68
C THR A 780 46.86 -57.96 58.08
N GLN A 781 47.53 -58.44 59.11
CA GLN A 781 47.25 -58.14 60.51
C GLN A 781 48.41 -57.36 61.13
N ALA A 782 48.10 -56.42 62.02
CA ALA A 782 49.11 -55.75 62.82
C ALA A 782 49.73 -56.71 63.85
N LYS A 783 51.06 -56.69 63.97
CA LYS A 783 51.77 -57.51 64.96
C LYS A 783 51.49 -57.00 66.38
N ARG A 784 50.63 -57.70 67.12
CA ARG A 784 50.26 -57.41 68.52
C ARG A 784 51.21 -58.09 69.52
N ASN A 785 51.36 -57.50 70.70
CA ASN A 785 52.18 -58.00 71.81
C ASN A 785 51.33 -58.51 73.01
N TRP A 786 50.05 -58.81 72.78
CA TRP A 786 49.04 -59.06 73.82
C TRP A 786 48.26 -60.35 73.50
N SER A 787 47.37 -60.81 74.39
CA SER A 787 46.67 -62.09 74.20
C SER A 787 45.42 -61.99 73.32
N SER A 788 44.96 -60.78 72.99
CA SER A 788 43.87 -60.56 72.04
C SER A 788 44.33 -60.72 70.58
N ASP A 789 43.54 -61.48 69.81
CA ASP A 789 43.77 -61.76 68.38
C ASP A 789 42.68 -61.11 67.53
N VAL A 790 42.95 -60.84 66.25
CA VAL A 790 42.04 -60.11 65.36
C VAL A 790 41.98 -60.71 63.96
N SER A 791 40.79 -61.17 63.53
CA SER A 791 40.55 -61.64 62.16
C SER A 791 39.67 -60.66 61.39
N LEU A 792 39.93 -60.49 60.09
CA LEU A 792 39.13 -59.68 59.17
C LEU A 792 38.60 -60.57 58.05
N GLU A 793 37.28 -60.56 57.81
CA GLU A 793 36.62 -61.33 56.76
C GLU A 793 35.74 -60.44 55.86
N ARG A 794 35.65 -60.78 54.56
CA ARG A 794 34.68 -60.18 53.62
C ARG A 794 33.40 -61.03 53.63
N ILE A 795 32.28 -60.44 54.01
CA ILE A 795 30.98 -61.12 54.04
C ILE A 795 30.30 -61.00 52.68
N SER A 796 30.31 -59.79 52.11
CA SER A 796 29.66 -59.46 50.84
C SER A 796 30.54 -58.49 50.04
N PRO A 797 30.14 -58.08 48.83
CA PRO A 797 30.86 -57.04 48.10
C PRO A 797 31.06 -55.74 48.88
N MET A 798 30.13 -55.42 49.80
CA MET A 798 30.03 -54.15 50.55
C MET A 798 30.11 -54.29 52.07
N GLU A 799 30.18 -55.50 52.60
CA GLU A 799 30.19 -55.77 54.04
C GLU A 799 31.45 -56.52 54.47
N PHE A 800 32.15 -55.96 55.46
CA PHE A 800 33.42 -56.47 55.96
C PHE A 800 33.36 -56.55 57.48
N ARG A 801 33.80 -57.66 58.07
CA ARG A 801 33.72 -57.90 59.53
C ARG A 801 35.10 -58.05 60.14
N LEU A 802 35.42 -57.20 61.10
CA LEU A 802 36.51 -57.38 62.04
C LEU A 802 35.99 -58.16 63.26
N ARG A 803 36.70 -59.20 63.66
CA ARG A 803 36.50 -59.89 64.95
C ARG A 803 37.69 -59.65 65.85
N ILE A 804 37.44 -59.24 67.09
CA ILE A 804 38.46 -59.14 68.14
C ILE A 804 38.16 -60.23 69.18
N TYR A 805 39.07 -61.20 69.31
CA TYR A 805 38.95 -62.33 70.22
C TYR A 805 39.65 -62.02 71.54
N GLY A 806 39.00 -62.32 72.66
CA GLY A 806 39.62 -62.22 73.98
C GLY A 806 39.90 -60.79 74.40
N CYS A 807 38.96 -59.87 74.18
CA CYS A 807 39.16 -58.42 74.37
C CYS A 807 39.81 -58.06 75.73
N GLU A 808 40.91 -57.30 75.65
CA GLU A 808 41.63 -56.75 76.81
C GLU A 808 41.36 -55.25 76.97
N ASP A 809 41.74 -54.70 78.13
CA ASP A 809 41.64 -53.27 78.47
C ASP A 809 42.34 -52.33 77.46
N GLN A 810 43.16 -52.87 76.57
CA GLN A 810 43.89 -52.16 75.50
C GLN A 810 43.18 -52.13 74.14
N ASP A 811 42.14 -52.94 73.92
CA ASP A 811 41.30 -52.87 72.71
C ASP A 811 40.13 -51.87 72.87
N PHE A 812 40.06 -51.21 74.03
CA PHE A 812 39.21 -50.06 74.30
C PHE A 812 39.51 -48.86 73.37
N GLY A 813 38.45 -48.23 72.85
CA GLY A 813 38.54 -46.96 72.12
C GLY A 813 37.62 -46.89 70.91
N ASN A 814 37.99 -46.03 69.96
CA ASN A 814 37.17 -45.72 68.79
C ASN A 814 37.76 -46.46 67.60
N HIS A 815 37.00 -47.42 67.07
CA HIS A 815 37.39 -48.25 65.94
C HIS A 815 36.79 -47.67 64.67
N TYR A 816 37.59 -47.52 63.62
CA TYR A 816 37.14 -46.95 62.36
C TYR A 816 37.61 -47.77 61.17
N CYS A 817 36.82 -47.69 60.12
CA CYS A 817 37.03 -48.38 58.85
C CYS A 817 37.37 -47.35 57.78
N SER A 818 38.45 -47.61 57.04
CA SER A 818 38.95 -46.75 55.97
C SER A 818 39.07 -47.57 54.69
N ASN A 819 38.36 -47.15 53.65
CA ASN A 819 38.15 -47.93 52.43
C ASN A 819 38.64 -47.18 51.19
N LYS A 820 39.26 -47.90 50.25
CA LYS A 820 39.64 -47.39 48.93
C LYS A 820 38.95 -48.21 47.85
N MET A 821 38.27 -47.54 46.92
CA MET A 821 37.56 -48.21 45.84
C MET A 821 38.34 -48.13 44.52
N PHE A 822 38.36 -49.26 43.82
CA PHE A 822 38.83 -49.37 42.45
C PHE A 822 37.68 -49.84 41.56
N ALA A 823 37.38 -49.04 40.54
CA ALA A 823 36.50 -49.38 39.43
C ALA A 823 37.29 -49.28 38.12
N PHE A 824 36.77 -49.88 37.03
CA PHE A 824 37.53 -50.23 35.81
C PHE A 824 38.48 -49.16 35.22
N PHE A 825 38.21 -47.86 35.41
CA PHE A 825 39.10 -46.76 34.96
C PHE A 825 39.28 -45.59 35.96
N LEU A 826 38.86 -45.72 37.24
CA LEU A 826 38.93 -44.63 38.22
C LEU A 826 39.36 -45.11 39.62
N TYR A 827 40.16 -44.29 40.30
CA TYR A 827 40.60 -44.48 41.69
C TYR A 827 40.01 -43.38 42.57
N TRP A 828 39.31 -43.78 43.64
CA TRP A 828 38.69 -42.86 44.59
C TRP A 828 39.15 -43.17 46.02
N VAL A 829 39.39 -42.11 46.81
CA VAL A 829 39.79 -42.16 48.22
C VAL A 829 38.78 -41.38 49.04
N LEU A 830 38.26 -41.97 50.11
CA LEU A 830 37.38 -41.32 51.07
C LEU A 830 38.01 -41.35 52.47
N ASN A 831 37.74 -40.33 53.28
CA ASN A 831 38.24 -40.20 54.65
C ASN A 831 37.32 -40.89 55.68
N ASP A 832 37.87 -41.09 56.88
CA ASP A 832 37.47 -42.08 57.87
C ASP A 832 36.11 -41.87 58.58
N CYS A 833 35.38 -42.96 58.87
CA CYS A 833 34.19 -42.98 59.72
C CYS A 833 34.37 -43.87 60.96
N SER A 834 34.16 -43.30 62.16
CA SER A 834 34.50 -43.93 63.46
C SER A 834 33.30 -44.36 64.30
N PHE A 835 33.50 -45.46 65.04
CA PHE A 835 32.55 -46.06 65.97
C PHE A 835 33.20 -46.24 67.35
N PHE A 836 32.43 -46.07 68.42
CA PHE A 836 32.93 -45.97 69.80
C PHE A 836 32.37 -47.13 70.63
N PHE A 837 33.21 -47.90 71.33
CA PHE A 837 32.73 -48.82 72.38
C PHE A 837 33.58 -48.74 73.65
N SER A 838 32.95 -49.08 74.78
CA SER A 838 33.60 -49.03 76.09
C SER A 838 33.75 -50.42 76.71
N LEU A 839 34.93 -50.72 77.23
CA LEU A 839 35.18 -51.91 78.03
C LEU A 839 34.83 -51.60 79.49
N SER A 840 33.92 -52.35 80.09
CA SER A 840 33.47 -52.07 81.46
C SER A 840 34.10 -53.04 82.49
N PRO A 841 34.82 -52.53 83.52
CA PRO A 841 35.36 -53.37 84.58
C PRO A 841 34.27 -53.69 85.62
N LEU A 842 33.48 -54.73 85.33
CA LEU A 842 32.38 -55.28 86.16
C LEU A 842 31.18 -54.31 86.39
N PRO A 843 29.92 -54.79 86.29
CA PRO A 843 28.74 -53.92 86.41
C PRO A 843 28.42 -53.58 87.88
N VAL A 844 29.10 -52.57 88.43
CA VAL A 844 28.86 -52.03 89.79
C VAL A 844 27.37 -51.68 90.02
N LEU A 845 26.66 -51.22 88.98
CA LEU A 845 25.22 -50.93 89.01
C LEU A 845 24.34 -52.17 89.27
N ASN A 846 24.75 -53.38 88.84
CA ASN A 846 23.99 -54.61 89.13
C ASN A 846 24.17 -55.09 90.58
N ALA A 847 25.25 -54.69 91.28
CA ALA A 847 25.46 -55.02 92.68
C ALA A 847 24.46 -54.32 93.62
N PHE A 848 23.99 -53.12 93.28
CA PHE A 848 22.99 -52.38 94.05
C PHE A 848 21.54 -52.84 93.81
N LYS A 849 21.28 -53.57 92.73
CA LYS A 849 19.93 -54.01 92.33
C LYS A 849 19.27 -54.94 93.37
N TYR A 850 20.03 -55.88 93.93
CA TYR A 850 19.51 -56.84 94.91
C TYR A 850 19.28 -56.23 96.31
N PRO A 851 20.23 -55.47 96.91
CA PRO A 851 19.99 -54.79 98.18
C PRO A 851 18.80 -53.82 98.14
N LEU A 852 18.64 -53.09 97.04
CA LEU A 852 17.55 -52.11 96.89
C LEU A 852 16.18 -52.79 96.77
N MET A 853 16.07 -53.90 96.01
CA MET A 853 14.84 -54.69 95.93
C MET A 853 14.47 -55.34 97.27
N ILE A 854 15.45 -55.86 98.03
CA ILE A 854 15.22 -56.41 99.37
C ILE A 854 14.78 -55.31 100.35
N GLY A 855 15.41 -54.13 100.28
CA GLY A 855 15.04 -52.98 101.11
C GLY A 855 13.60 -52.50 100.87
N ILE A 856 13.18 -52.38 99.61
CA ILE A 856 11.80 -52.00 99.25
C ILE A 856 10.80 -53.09 99.67
N GLY A 857 11.15 -54.37 99.50
CA GLY A 857 10.32 -55.51 99.95
C GLY A 857 10.10 -55.53 101.46
N LEU A 858 11.14 -55.30 102.27
CA LEU A 858 11.01 -55.22 103.72
C LEU A 858 10.25 -53.97 104.18
N ALA A 859 10.50 -52.80 103.56
CA ALA A 859 9.80 -51.56 103.89
C ALA A 859 8.29 -51.65 103.60
N THR A 860 7.90 -52.26 102.48
CA THR A 860 6.48 -52.47 102.14
C THR A 860 5.80 -53.49 103.05
N LEU A 861 6.48 -54.58 103.43
CA LEU A 861 5.96 -55.55 104.40
C LEU A 861 5.72 -54.92 105.78
N ILE A 862 6.70 -54.16 106.30
CA ILE A 862 6.60 -53.47 107.59
C ILE A 862 5.53 -52.36 107.55
N GLY A 863 5.45 -51.62 106.44
CA GLY A 863 4.41 -50.61 106.21
C GLY A 863 3.00 -51.20 106.21
N LEU A 864 2.78 -52.33 105.53
CA LEU A 864 1.49 -53.03 105.54
C LEU A 864 1.14 -53.59 106.93
N LEU A 865 2.13 -54.10 107.69
CA LEU A 865 1.93 -54.54 109.06
C LEU A 865 1.52 -53.37 109.98
N SER A 866 2.19 -52.22 109.81
CA SER A 866 1.86 -50.97 110.52
C SER A 866 0.44 -50.48 110.20
N CYS A 867 0.05 -50.49 108.91
CA CYS A 867 -1.31 -50.15 108.50
C CYS A 867 -2.36 -51.15 109.02
N LEU A 868 -2.06 -52.44 109.11
CA LEU A 868 -2.94 -53.44 109.73
C LEU A 868 -3.12 -53.18 111.24
N ILE A 869 -2.05 -52.87 111.96
CA ILE A 869 -2.11 -52.49 113.39
C ILE A 869 -2.91 -51.19 113.57
N GLY A 870 -2.71 -50.20 112.67
CA GLY A 870 -3.50 -48.97 112.62
C GLY A 870 -4.99 -49.19 112.29
N TYR A 871 -5.31 -50.15 111.43
CA TYR A 871 -6.69 -50.50 111.06
C TYR A 871 -7.41 -51.25 112.19
N CYS A 872 -6.73 -52.17 112.88
CA CYS A 872 -7.26 -52.86 114.05
C CYS A 872 -7.46 -51.91 115.25
N SER A 873 -6.55 -50.95 115.47
CA SER A 873 -6.68 -49.97 116.56
C SER A 873 -7.73 -48.88 116.28
N SER A 874 -7.86 -48.41 115.04
CA SER A 874 -8.90 -47.43 114.66
C SER A 874 -10.32 -48.01 114.70
N ARG A 875 -10.51 -49.31 114.44
CA ARG A 875 -11.82 -49.98 114.59
C ARG A 875 -12.26 -50.20 116.05
N TRP A 876 -11.37 -50.11 117.04
CA TRP A 876 -11.73 -50.25 118.46
C TRP A 876 -12.08 -48.90 119.13
N CYS A 877 -11.66 -47.78 118.55
CA CYS A 877 -11.84 -46.44 119.12
C CYS A 877 -12.91 -45.58 118.44
N CYS A 878 -13.97 -46.20 117.91
CA CYS A 878 -15.20 -45.47 117.58
C CYS A 878 -15.92 -44.99 118.86
N LYS A 879 -15.71 -43.72 119.26
CA LYS A 879 -16.77 -42.82 119.75
C LYS A 879 -16.31 -41.37 120.03
N LYS A 880 -16.30 -40.53 118.99
CA LYS A 880 -17.16 -39.33 118.90
C LYS A 880 -16.93 -38.58 117.59
N GLU A 881 -18.02 -38.09 117.01
CA GLU A 881 -18.02 -37.18 115.86
C GLU A 881 -17.65 -35.76 116.29
N VAL A 882 -16.97 -35.01 115.41
CA VAL A 882 -17.00 -33.55 115.34
C VAL A 882 -17.00 -33.15 113.86
N GLN A 883 -17.89 -32.22 113.47
CA GLN A 883 -18.04 -31.69 112.11
C GLN A 883 -17.09 -30.51 111.81
N GLU A 884 -17.15 -30.01 110.57
CA GLU A 884 -16.69 -28.70 110.10
C GLU A 884 -15.18 -28.52 109.76
N THR A 885 -14.76 -27.67 108.80
CA THR A 885 -15.40 -27.08 107.60
C THR A 885 -14.32 -26.59 106.59
N ARG A 886 -14.64 -26.58 105.28
CA ARG A 886 -14.40 -25.47 104.30
C ARG A 886 -12.98 -24.85 104.12
N ARG A 887 -12.38 -24.99 102.92
CA ARG A 887 -12.04 -23.83 102.03
C ARG A 887 -11.58 -24.17 100.61
N GLU A 888 -11.94 -23.30 99.67
CA GLU A 888 -11.50 -23.24 98.26
C GLU A 888 -10.18 -22.46 98.07
N ARG A 889 -9.51 -22.67 96.91
CA ARG A 889 -8.95 -21.66 95.96
C ARG A 889 -8.45 -22.43 94.72
N ARG A 890 -8.93 -22.23 93.47
CA ARG A 890 -9.00 -21.07 92.55
C ARG A 890 -7.71 -20.73 91.78
N ARG A 891 -7.78 -20.96 90.45
CA ARG A 891 -7.32 -20.16 89.27
C ARG A 891 -5.89 -19.62 89.18
N LEU A 892 -5.31 -19.77 87.96
CA LEU A 892 -4.97 -18.75 86.92
C LEU A 892 -4.68 -19.58 85.61
N MET A 893 -5.22 -19.31 84.41
CA MET A 893 -4.90 -18.26 83.40
C MET A 893 -3.42 -18.19 82.97
N SER A 894 -3.02 -17.86 81.73
CA SER A 894 -3.57 -17.95 80.34
C SER A 894 -2.61 -17.17 79.41
N MET A 895 -2.59 -17.43 78.08
CA MET A 895 -1.75 -16.73 77.08
C MET A 895 -0.22 -16.94 77.24
N GLU A 896 0.63 -16.75 76.23
CA GLU A 896 0.43 -16.15 74.89
C GLU A 896 1.12 -16.98 73.79
N MET A 897 1.07 -16.49 72.55
CA MET A 897 1.55 -17.15 71.32
C MET A 897 2.82 -16.45 70.80
N ASP A 898 3.85 -17.24 70.49
CA ASP A 898 4.86 -17.05 69.43
C ASP A 898 5.57 -18.39 69.18
#